data_AF-A0A8J5QCW0-F1
#
_entry.id   AF-A0A8J5QCW0-F1
#
_cell.length_a   1.000
_cell.length_b   1.000
_cell.length_c   1.000
_cell.angle_alpha   90.00
_cell.angle_beta   90.00
_cell.angle_gamma   90.00
#
_symmetry.space_group_name_H-M   'P 1'
#
loop_
_entity.id
_entity.type
_entity.pdbx_description
1 polymer ?
#
loop_
_entity_poly.entity_id
_entity_poly.type
_entity_poly.pdbx_seq_one_letter_code
_entity_poly.pdbx_strand_id
1 'polypeptide(L)'
;MKFSRRLRHKLAYWFLATLFALAIIQLLSYDDSSIFNRLMLFNYSTSKKNQIFKNQLIFPKNLEIEEDIKTFVSSNPQFFNKKLLNYPKFIQASEINETSSQIHSNYSPYNFTIFTSGNNIHMDLNQCDSKLKSTSNIQIDQAIPLDVSLPDILTNLLQEMESGTSQYLNELAPFVLPELRLQLKLNVVDRFWYRLAGSSVWLEQYGVHFMISRILYSPKGARNQPIISLTYAQIFDKDWNELINTKLLVPTNNLKKDKSKLKESEQPQKFKILNFPYFLPIPFWHDYDDTSGKYYGPEDPRLILVKNKRGYEEPLVVFNAYHRKLVDFDDDDDTRIVMKPDFYRSMFLCWPWQFQRGKENVEAIRNPDYDTHLYNRIVELQIKNLPRMKTQKNWTPFISQVDRIHDGYDKRIQFIYRWANLDVLKCDLDGKNAGVCGLSYRLNENLAPKNEIGPLRGGTQLININQLLQTANIPIKKFIVPNREIWVGFARAHLDDCGCGKVLYRPNMVIIVKDKIKMGKSGESLFGAKDNSKIIYRDLYKVSHISSSLSFDIPILGWDLLNPSDLCGHVNVLIPNGISSWTIQSLEKNKDTWKSDDYLTLSLSMSDATVHKINIKGLFQSIIDLPDKSLFLEPDYKPPSQQQSQISKEIKKKLQIPESAAIKAFQQQQQAQQKQGSEDDNEISLPGFNNDNVVCALQSSVQFCAAYGKEAALAKEQKKKTYGNVAFAHDHDDYDDLGEGDSNEFVGDFERERYFQILNYLENDFDMMKSDVRRKMKSMKWF
;
A
#
# COMPACT_ATOMS: atom_id res chain seq x y z
N MET A 1 -71.01 19.97 31.42
CA MET A 1 -70.00 18.90 31.52
C MET A 1 -68.85 19.17 30.56
N LYS A 2 -67.80 19.85 31.06
CA LYS A 2 -66.51 20.05 30.40
C LYS A 2 -65.56 19.00 30.97
N PHE A 3 -65.53 17.82 30.38
CA PHE A 3 -64.60 16.74 30.73
C PHE A 3 -64.40 15.93 29.45
N SER A 4 -63.23 15.80 28.84
CA SER A 4 -61.94 16.45 29.01
C SER A 4 -61.16 16.12 27.72
N ARG A 5 -61.29 16.98 26.69
CA ARG A 5 -60.49 16.85 25.45
C ARG A 5 -58.98 16.88 25.77
N ARG A 6 -58.61 17.54 26.88
CA ARG A 6 -57.28 17.51 27.50
C ARG A 6 -56.87 16.14 28.06
N LEU A 7 -57.78 15.32 28.57
CA LEU A 7 -57.45 13.99 29.10
C LEU A 7 -57.24 12.98 27.97
N ARG A 8 -58.02 13.07 26.87
CA ARG A 8 -57.78 12.26 25.66
C ARG A 8 -56.44 12.60 25.00
N HIS A 9 -56.06 13.88 24.94
CA HIS A 9 -54.73 14.25 24.44
C HIS A 9 -53.61 13.81 25.39
N LYS A 10 -53.77 13.95 26.71
CA LYS A 10 -52.79 13.44 27.67
C LYS A 10 -52.66 11.92 27.61
N LEU A 11 -53.76 11.17 27.48
CA LEU A 11 -53.72 9.72 27.31
C LEU A 11 -53.08 9.32 25.98
N ALA A 12 -53.34 10.03 24.88
CA ALA A 12 -52.67 9.81 23.61
C ALA A 12 -51.15 10.09 23.69
N TYR A 13 -50.75 11.15 24.38
CA TYR A 13 -49.33 11.46 24.63
C TYR A 13 -48.67 10.43 25.52
N TRP A 14 -49.35 9.97 26.58
CA TRP A 14 -48.84 8.92 27.44
C TRP A 14 -48.72 7.61 26.69
N PHE A 15 -49.67 7.26 25.83
CA PHE A 15 -49.65 6.08 24.98
C PHE A 15 -48.54 6.13 23.92
N LEU A 16 -48.32 7.30 23.29
CA LEU A 16 -47.19 7.53 22.38
C LEU A 16 -45.86 7.49 23.12
N ALA A 17 -45.77 8.05 24.32
CA ALA A 17 -44.55 8.00 25.13
C ALA A 17 -44.27 6.58 25.64
N THR A 18 -45.29 5.78 25.96
CA THR A 18 -45.11 4.36 26.30
C THR A 18 -44.74 3.53 25.09
N LEU A 19 -45.33 3.76 23.91
CA LEU A 19 -44.90 3.13 22.66
C LEU A 19 -43.46 3.48 22.31
N PHE A 20 -43.06 4.74 22.50
CA PHE A 20 -41.69 5.20 22.26
C PHE A 20 -40.71 4.62 23.28
N ALA A 21 -41.09 4.55 24.56
CA ALA A 21 -40.29 3.91 25.60
C ALA A 21 -40.17 2.39 25.39
N LEU A 22 -41.25 1.71 24.97
CA LEU A 22 -41.24 0.28 24.64
C LEU A 22 -40.42 0.00 23.38
N ALA A 23 -40.46 0.87 22.38
CA ALA A 23 -39.60 0.79 21.20
C ALA A 23 -38.12 1.02 21.58
N ILE A 24 -37.82 1.96 22.47
CA ILE A 24 -36.46 2.17 23.00
C ILE A 24 -36.01 0.96 23.84
N ILE A 25 -36.88 0.36 24.65
CA ILE A 25 -36.56 -0.84 25.44
C ILE A 25 -36.36 -2.07 24.53
N GLN A 26 -37.13 -2.20 23.44
CA GLN A 26 -36.91 -3.20 22.40
C GLN A 26 -35.62 -2.96 21.59
N LEU A 27 -35.24 -1.69 21.39
CA LEU A 27 -33.96 -1.33 20.75
C LEU A 27 -32.77 -1.51 21.69
N LEU A 28 -32.93 -1.28 23.00
CA LEU A 28 -31.90 -1.51 24.03
C LEU A 28 -31.67 -3.01 24.33
N SER A 29 -32.64 -3.87 24.00
CA SER A 29 -32.52 -5.34 24.12
C SER A 29 -32.03 -6.02 22.83
N TYR A 30 -31.88 -5.25 21.74
CA TYR A 30 -31.20 -5.69 20.53
C TYR A 30 -29.74 -5.21 20.58
N ASP A 31 -28.82 -6.16 20.65
CA ASP A 31 -27.38 -5.96 20.63
C ASP A 31 -26.96 -4.93 19.56
N ASP A 32 -26.36 -3.81 20.00
CA ASP A 32 -25.86 -2.71 19.18
C ASP A 32 -25.00 -3.23 18.01
N SER A 33 -24.28 -4.34 18.20
CA SER A 33 -23.43 -4.95 17.16
C SER A 33 -24.20 -5.54 15.98
N SER A 34 -25.44 -6.02 16.19
CA SER A 34 -26.29 -6.61 15.15
C SER A 34 -26.86 -5.55 14.22
N ILE A 35 -27.32 -4.43 14.80
CA ILE A 35 -27.85 -3.28 14.07
C ILE A 35 -26.70 -2.58 13.35
N PHE A 36 -25.53 -2.40 13.98
CA PHE A 36 -24.37 -1.80 13.32
C PHE A 36 -23.88 -2.63 12.14
N ASN A 37 -23.86 -3.96 12.25
CA ASN A 37 -23.44 -4.85 11.15
C ASN A 37 -24.48 -4.94 10.02
N ARG A 38 -25.78 -4.92 10.33
CA ARG A 38 -26.84 -4.83 9.31
C ARG A 38 -26.93 -3.45 8.69
N LEU A 39 -26.72 -2.36 9.44
CA LEU A 39 -26.60 -1.00 8.90
C LEU A 39 -25.32 -0.84 8.09
N MET A 40 -24.21 -1.50 8.43
CA MET A 40 -23.00 -1.51 7.60
C MET A 40 -23.30 -2.16 6.25
N LEU A 41 -23.93 -3.34 6.22
CA LEU A 41 -24.34 -4.00 4.98
C LEU A 41 -25.34 -3.18 4.14
N PHE A 42 -26.28 -2.46 4.77
CA PHE A 42 -27.23 -1.59 4.05
C PHE A 42 -26.64 -0.22 3.64
N ASN A 43 -25.70 0.32 4.41
CA ASN A 43 -25.02 1.59 4.08
C ASN A 43 -23.98 1.44 2.97
N TYR A 44 -23.54 0.23 2.63
CA TYR A 44 -22.74 -0.03 1.43
C TYR A 44 -23.42 0.49 0.15
N SER A 45 -24.75 0.62 0.13
CA SER A 45 -25.50 1.13 -1.02
C SER A 45 -25.87 2.61 -0.93
N THR A 46 -25.67 3.31 0.20
CA THR A 46 -26.24 4.66 0.39
C THR A 46 -25.40 5.60 1.26
N SER A 47 -24.20 5.97 0.80
CA SER A 47 -23.57 7.23 1.23
C SER A 47 -22.92 7.97 0.06
N LYS A 48 -23.73 8.75 -0.66
CA LYS A 48 -23.30 9.66 -1.76
C LYS A 48 -22.61 10.95 -1.25
N LYS A 49 -22.23 11.05 0.03
CA LYS A 49 -21.98 12.36 0.66
C LYS A 49 -20.66 13.07 0.27
N ASN A 50 -19.69 12.39 -0.34
CA ASN A 50 -18.33 12.94 -0.48
C ASN A 50 -17.82 13.06 -1.92
N GLN A 51 -18.67 13.03 -2.95
CA GLN A 51 -18.26 13.26 -4.34
C GLN A 51 -18.57 14.68 -4.79
N ILE A 52 -17.56 15.37 -5.33
CA ILE A 52 -17.66 16.73 -5.84
C ILE A 52 -17.36 16.71 -7.34
N PHE A 53 -18.39 16.94 -8.15
CA PHE A 53 -18.20 17.14 -9.58
C PHE A 53 -17.64 18.54 -9.86
N LYS A 54 -16.42 18.61 -10.38
CA LYS A 54 -15.73 19.87 -10.73
C LYS A 54 -15.07 19.73 -12.08
N ASN A 55 -15.62 20.41 -13.09
CA ASN A 55 -14.97 20.53 -14.39
C ASN A 55 -13.90 21.65 -14.36
N GLN A 56 -12.70 21.29 -13.93
CA GLN A 56 -11.58 22.22 -13.77
C GLN A 56 -10.27 21.60 -14.27
N LEU A 57 -9.32 22.43 -14.67
CA LEU A 57 -7.94 22.07 -14.97
C LEU A 57 -7.01 22.77 -13.98
N ILE A 58 -6.32 21.98 -13.17
CA ILE A 58 -5.38 22.46 -12.16
C ILE A 58 -3.96 22.44 -12.72
N PHE A 59 -3.30 23.60 -12.65
CA PHE A 59 -1.88 23.78 -12.94
C PHE A 59 -1.09 23.65 -11.64
N PRO A 60 0.09 23.01 -11.67
CA PRO A 60 0.90 22.83 -10.46
C PRO A 60 1.50 24.16 -10.02
N LYS A 61 1.54 24.40 -8.70
CA LYS A 61 1.99 25.66 -8.07
C LYS A 61 3.36 26.12 -8.57
N ASN A 62 4.30 25.18 -8.73
CA ASN A 62 5.68 25.44 -9.12
C ASN A 62 5.88 25.67 -10.63
N LEU A 63 4.83 25.59 -11.44
CA LEU A 63 4.89 26.02 -12.83
C LEU A 63 4.91 27.55 -12.86
N GLU A 64 6.06 28.10 -13.22
CA GLU A 64 6.21 29.53 -13.49
C GLU A 64 5.41 29.90 -14.75
N ILE A 65 4.40 30.73 -14.57
CA ILE A 65 3.63 31.32 -15.66
C ILE A 65 3.89 32.83 -15.57
N GLU A 66 4.64 33.37 -16.54
CA GLU A 66 5.06 34.79 -16.56
C GLU A 66 3.85 35.74 -16.67
N GLU A 67 2.77 35.28 -17.31
CA GLU A 67 1.51 35.99 -17.49
C GLU A 67 0.41 35.41 -16.57
N ASP A 68 -0.79 36.01 -16.55
CA ASP A 68 -1.92 35.34 -15.89
C ASP A 68 -2.30 34.04 -16.64
N ILE A 69 -2.87 33.06 -15.91
CA ILE A 69 -3.23 31.75 -16.50
C ILE A 69 -4.15 31.91 -17.72
N LYS A 70 -5.03 32.91 -17.70
CA LYS A 70 -5.97 33.15 -18.80
C LYS A 70 -5.23 33.52 -20.08
N THR A 71 -4.21 34.36 -19.99
CA THR A 71 -3.38 34.76 -21.14
C THR A 71 -2.52 33.57 -21.58
N PHE A 72 -1.87 32.85 -20.65
CA PHE A 72 -1.10 31.65 -20.99
C PHE A 72 -1.91 30.58 -21.75
N VAL A 73 -3.13 30.31 -21.29
CA VAL A 73 -4.06 29.39 -21.96
C VAL A 73 -4.44 29.90 -23.35
N SER A 74 -4.72 31.19 -23.49
CA SER A 74 -5.12 31.81 -24.75
C SER A 74 -3.99 31.83 -25.78
N SER A 75 -2.75 31.96 -25.32
CA SER A 75 -1.53 31.91 -26.14
C SER A 75 -1.13 30.49 -26.55
N ASN A 76 -1.75 29.45 -25.97
CA ASN A 76 -1.46 28.03 -26.24
C ASN A 76 -2.71 27.21 -26.64
N PRO A 77 -3.49 27.65 -27.65
CA PRO A 77 -4.79 27.07 -28.00
C PRO A 77 -4.72 25.61 -28.47
N GLN A 78 -3.57 25.18 -29.01
CA GLN A 78 -3.31 23.81 -29.44
C GLN A 78 -3.27 22.81 -28.28
N PHE A 79 -2.93 23.27 -27.07
CA PHE A 79 -2.85 22.43 -25.87
C PHE A 79 -4.06 22.58 -24.95
N PHE A 80 -4.66 23.77 -24.91
CA PHE A 80 -5.75 24.10 -23.98
C PHE A 80 -7.08 24.43 -24.69
N ASN A 81 -7.37 23.73 -25.79
CA ASN A 81 -8.61 23.92 -26.53
C ASN A 81 -9.83 23.70 -25.62
N LYS A 82 -10.54 24.78 -25.29
CA LYS A 82 -11.68 24.74 -24.36
C LYS A 82 -12.78 23.79 -24.81
N LYS A 83 -13.11 23.72 -26.10
CA LYS A 83 -14.18 22.84 -26.61
C LYS A 83 -13.82 21.37 -26.41
N LEU A 84 -12.58 20.98 -26.71
CA LEU A 84 -12.11 19.61 -26.52
C LEU A 84 -12.01 19.21 -25.04
N LEU A 85 -11.72 20.18 -24.17
CA LEU A 85 -11.66 19.96 -22.72
C LEU A 85 -13.02 20.13 -22.02
N ASN A 86 -14.10 20.30 -22.78
CA ASN A 86 -15.45 20.55 -22.27
C ASN A 86 -15.56 21.81 -21.39
N TYR A 87 -14.90 22.90 -21.76
CA TYR A 87 -14.92 24.22 -21.10
C TYR A 87 -14.59 24.20 -19.60
N PRO A 88 -13.41 23.71 -19.19
CA PRO A 88 -13.04 23.64 -17.77
C PRO A 88 -12.70 25.01 -17.21
N LYS A 89 -12.85 25.17 -15.88
CA LYS A 89 -12.25 26.28 -15.14
C LYS A 89 -10.75 26.05 -14.98
N PHE A 90 -9.91 27.01 -15.41
CA PHE A 90 -8.45 26.94 -15.23
C PHE A 90 -8.06 27.54 -13.87
N ILE A 91 -7.23 26.82 -13.11
CA ILE A 91 -6.87 27.17 -11.72
C ILE A 91 -5.39 26.86 -11.49
N GLN A 92 -4.63 27.79 -10.91
CA GLN A 92 -3.31 27.50 -10.35
C GLN A 92 -3.54 26.96 -8.94
N ALA A 93 -2.89 25.85 -8.59
CA ALA A 93 -2.88 25.39 -7.21
C ALA A 93 -2.28 26.48 -6.29
N SER A 94 -3.02 26.84 -5.24
CA SER A 94 -2.61 27.82 -4.23
C SER A 94 -2.10 27.13 -2.96
N GLU A 95 -1.42 27.89 -2.09
CA GLU A 95 -1.12 27.41 -0.74
C GLU A 95 -2.41 27.09 0.01
N ILE A 96 -2.47 25.89 0.58
CA ILE A 96 -3.56 25.47 1.43
C ILE A 96 -3.20 25.92 2.84
N ASN A 97 -3.88 26.93 3.36
CA ASN A 97 -3.77 27.29 4.78
C ASN A 97 -4.18 26.07 5.63
N GLU A 98 -3.32 25.70 6.58
CA GLU A 98 -3.30 24.47 7.38
C GLU A 98 -4.51 24.28 8.34
N THR A 99 -5.72 24.28 7.80
CA THR A 99 -6.92 23.80 8.52
C THR A 99 -7.53 22.67 7.71
N SER A 100 -6.89 21.51 7.72
CA SER A 100 -7.43 20.29 7.13
C SER A 100 -8.42 19.63 8.09
N SER A 101 -9.37 18.85 7.54
CA SER A 101 -10.24 17.95 8.32
C SER A 101 -9.49 17.07 9.34
N GLN A 102 -8.21 16.78 9.09
CA GLN A 102 -7.34 16.02 9.97
C GLN A 102 -7.17 16.69 11.35
N ILE A 103 -7.03 18.01 11.42
CA ILE A 103 -6.77 18.73 12.69
C ILE A 103 -8.02 18.74 13.58
N HIS A 104 -9.20 18.81 12.97
CA HIS A 104 -10.48 18.94 13.67
C HIS A 104 -11.18 17.60 13.90
N SER A 105 -10.51 16.47 13.64
CA SER A 105 -11.09 15.15 13.89
C SER A 105 -11.25 14.86 15.39
N ASN A 106 -12.16 13.94 15.72
CA ASN A 106 -12.40 13.53 17.10
C ASN A 106 -11.43 12.41 17.50
N TYR A 107 -10.37 12.78 18.21
CA TYR A 107 -9.30 11.88 18.59
C TYR A 107 -9.55 11.20 19.95
N SER A 108 -9.23 9.91 20.02
CA SER A 108 -9.27 9.07 21.21
C SER A 108 -7.87 8.51 21.52
N PRO A 109 -7.47 8.36 22.80
CA PRO A 109 -6.17 7.80 23.16
C PRO A 109 -6.04 6.34 22.73
N TYR A 110 -4.88 5.96 22.19
CA TYR A 110 -4.55 4.60 21.77
C TYR A 110 -3.14 4.23 22.23
N ASN A 111 -3.04 3.14 22.96
CA ASN A 111 -1.77 2.62 23.48
C ASN A 111 -1.32 1.42 22.65
N PHE A 112 -0.02 1.32 22.40
CA PHE A 112 0.56 0.14 21.76
C PHE A 112 1.91 -0.21 22.34
N THR A 113 2.29 -1.47 22.16
CA THR A 113 3.57 -1.99 22.60
C THR A 113 4.60 -1.82 21.50
N ILE A 114 5.82 -1.41 21.86
CA ILE A 114 6.95 -1.28 20.95
C ILE A 114 8.19 -1.97 21.53
N PHE A 115 8.98 -2.58 20.65
CA PHE A 115 10.19 -3.32 21.01
C PHE A 115 11.42 -2.62 20.41
N THR A 116 12.35 -2.23 21.26
CA THR A 116 13.63 -1.61 20.86
C THR A 116 14.67 -2.66 20.49
N SER A 117 15.57 -2.32 19.57
CA SER A 117 16.76 -3.10 19.24
C SER A 117 17.95 -2.77 20.16
N GLY A 118 17.73 -2.03 21.26
CA GLY A 118 18.81 -1.43 22.04
C GLY A 118 19.65 -2.39 22.88
N ASN A 119 19.10 -3.57 23.20
CA ASN A 119 19.78 -4.63 23.92
C ASN A 119 19.75 -5.92 23.10
N ASN A 120 20.78 -6.76 23.25
CA ASN A 120 20.79 -8.10 22.69
C ASN A 120 20.35 -9.09 23.78
N ILE A 121 19.32 -9.86 23.50
CA ILE A 121 18.81 -10.93 24.36
C ILE A 121 19.21 -12.32 23.86
N HIS A 122 19.93 -12.39 22.72
CA HIS A 122 20.39 -13.63 22.11
C HIS A 122 19.24 -14.63 21.93
N MET A 123 18.10 -14.13 21.43
CA MET A 123 16.87 -14.91 21.23
C MET A 123 16.23 -15.51 22.50
N ASP A 124 16.64 -15.13 23.71
CA ASP A 124 15.93 -15.51 24.95
C ASP A 124 14.64 -14.69 25.11
N LEU A 125 13.55 -15.25 24.58
CA LEU A 125 12.23 -14.61 24.52
C LEU A 125 11.65 -14.23 25.89
N ASN A 126 12.12 -14.84 26.99
CA ASN A 126 11.69 -14.46 28.34
C ASN A 126 12.15 -13.03 28.69
N GLN A 127 13.19 -12.54 28.03
CA GLN A 127 13.74 -11.21 28.27
C GLN A 127 13.06 -10.12 27.43
N CYS A 128 12.19 -10.46 26.45
CA CYS A 128 11.49 -9.49 25.61
C CYS A 128 10.82 -8.38 26.42
N ASP A 129 10.02 -8.76 27.42
CA ASP A 129 9.24 -7.84 28.25
C ASP A 129 10.11 -7.00 29.20
N SER A 130 11.17 -7.59 29.74
CA SER A 130 12.04 -6.91 30.72
C SER A 130 13.10 -5.99 30.10
N LYS A 131 13.54 -6.26 28.87
CA LYS A 131 14.71 -5.59 28.26
C LYS A 131 14.42 -4.82 26.98
N LEU A 132 13.40 -5.19 26.21
CA LEU A 132 13.13 -4.63 24.88
C LEU A 132 11.78 -3.91 24.78
N LYS A 133 10.81 -4.28 25.61
CA LYS A 133 9.44 -3.77 25.57
C LYS A 133 9.32 -2.39 26.20
N SER A 134 8.59 -1.51 25.52
CA SER A 134 8.04 -0.29 26.10
C SER A 134 6.62 -0.04 25.58
N THR A 135 5.89 0.87 26.22
CA THR A 135 4.56 1.29 25.77
C THR A 135 4.63 2.70 25.20
N SER A 136 3.94 2.92 24.08
CA SER A 136 3.78 4.23 23.45
C SER A 136 2.31 4.58 23.40
N ASN A 137 2.00 5.88 23.47
CA ASN A 137 0.66 6.43 23.36
C ASN A 137 0.59 7.37 22.16
N ILE A 138 -0.49 7.27 21.42
CA ILE A 138 -0.89 8.19 20.34
C ILE A 138 -2.38 8.49 20.49
N GLN A 139 -2.92 9.35 19.65
CA GLN A 139 -4.36 9.51 19.53
C GLN A 139 -4.81 9.12 18.11
N ILE A 140 -5.96 8.45 17.99
CA ILE A 140 -6.54 8.02 16.72
C ILE A 140 -7.98 8.50 16.61
N ASP A 141 -8.43 8.80 15.40
CA ASP A 141 -9.85 8.96 15.13
C ASP A 141 -10.50 7.65 14.67
N GLN A 142 -11.80 7.71 14.39
CA GLN A 142 -12.53 6.57 13.83
C GLN A 142 -12.14 6.37 12.36
N ALA A 143 -11.91 5.12 11.96
CA ALA A 143 -11.65 4.80 10.56
C ALA A 143 -12.88 5.15 9.70
N ILE A 144 -12.66 5.93 8.65
CA ILE A 144 -13.70 6.41 7.73
C ILE A 144 -13.59 5.66 6.41
N PRO A 145 -14.67 5.01 5.92
CA PRO A 145 -14.69 4.40 4.60
C PRO A 145 -14.62 5.47 3.50
N LEU A 146 -13.83 5.20 2.48
CA LEU A 146 -13.72 6.00 1.26
C LEU A 146 -14.57 5.36 0.16
N ASP A 147 -15.87 5.26 0.43
CA ASP A 147 -16.83 4.58 -0.44
C ASP A 147 -16.98 5.29 -1.77
N VAL A 148 -17.11 4.48 -2.83
CA VAL A 148 -17.36 4.94 -4.19
C VAL A 148 -18.40 4.03 -4.83
N SER A 149 -19.14 4.56 -5.80
CA SER A 149 -20.11 3.79 -6.55
C SER A 149 -19.40 2.89 -7.57
N LEU A 150 -19.26 1.60 -7.23
CA LEU A 150 -18.73 0.60 -8.15
C LEU A 150 -19.59 0.49 -9.44
N PRO A 151 -20.94 0.53 -9.38
CA PRO A 151 -21.76 0.62 -10.60
C PRO A 151 -21.42 1.82 -11.49
N ASP A 152 -21.14 3.00 -10.93
CA ASP A 152 -20.80 4.19 -11.74
C ASP A 152 -19.41 4.03 -12.40
N ILE A 153 -18.42 3.50 -11.66
CA ILE A 153 -17.09 3.19 -12.21
C ILE A 153 -17.21 2.22 -13.39
N LEU A 154 -17.97 1.15 -13.19
CA LEU A 154 -18.15 0.09 -14.16
C LEU A 154 -19.02 0.51 -15.36
N THR A 155 -19.96 1.43 -15.15
CA THR A 155 -20.71 2.05 -16.25
C THR A 155 -19.79 2.88 -17.14
N ASN A 156 -18.89 3.67 -16.56
CA ASN A 156 -17.90 4.43 -17.32
C ASN A 156 -16.91 3.49 -18.05
N LEU A 157 -16.46 2.41 -17.39
CA LEU A 157 -15.63 1.37 -18.01
C LEU A 157 -16.31 0.78 -19.25
N LEU A 158 -17.59 0.39 -19.13
CA LEU A 158 -18.38 -0.15 -20.23
C LEU A 158 -18.46 0.85 -21.38
N GLN A 159 -18.79 2.12 -21.11
CA GLN A 159 -18.88 3.16 -22.13
C GLN A 159 -17.56 3.42 -22.86
N GLU A 160 -16.43 3.42 -22.15
CA GLU A 160 -15.10 3.60 -22.76
C GLU A 160 -14.73 2.42 -23.67
N MET A 161 -15.01 1.19 -23.23
CA MET A 161 -14.79 -0.03 -24.02
C MET A 161 -15.68 -0.09 -25.27
N GLU A 162 -16.96 0.30 -25.17
CA GLU A 162 -17.90 0.27 -26.30
C GLU A 162 -17.66 1.39 -27.31
N SER A 163 -17.32 2.59 -26.83
CA SER A 163 -17.02 3.73 -27.69
C SER A 163 -15.70 3.57 -28.44
N GLY A 164 -14.83 2.67 -27.97
CA GLY A 164 -13.51 2.46 -28.54
C GLY A 164 -12.51 3.57 -28.22
N THR A 165 -12.84 4.49 -27.31
CA THR A 165 -12.06 5.71 -27.03
C THR A 165 -10.72 5.41 -26.33
N SER A 166 -10.63 4.30 -25.58
CA SER A 166 -9.42 3.86 -24.90
C SER A 166 -8.89 2.56 -25.50
N GLN A 167 -7.77 2.65 -26.25
CA GLN A 167 -7.11 1.47 -26.84
C GLN A 167 -6.79 0.39 -25.80
N TYR A 168 -6.36 0.81 -24.60
CA TYR A 168 -6.06 -0.08 -23.49
C TYR A 168 -7.29 -0.84 -22.97
N LEU A 169 -8.44 -0.16 -22.83
CA LEU A 169 -9.64 -0.83 -22.33
C LEU A 169 -10.28 -1.72 -23.41
N ASN A 170 -10.22 -1.32 -24.68
CA ASN A 170 -10.71 -2.12 -25.79
C ASN A 170 -9.97 -3.47 -25.89
N GLU A 171 -8.66 -3.47 -25.60
CA GLU A 171 -7.85 -4.69 -25.52
C GLU A 171 -8.36 -5.66 -24.46
N LEU A 172 -8.94 -5.16 -23.37
CA LEU A 172 -9.45 -5.96 -22.25
C LEU A 172 -10.94 -6.29 -22.36
N ALA A 173 -11.64 -5.67 -23.32
CA ALA A 173 -13.06 -5.88 -23.56
C ALA A 173 -13.48 -7.36 -23.71
N PRO A 174 -12.70 -8.24 -24.38
CA PRO A 174 -13.06 -9.66 -24.50
C PRO A 174 -13.20 -10.41 -23.17
N PHE A 175 -12.53 -9.94 -22.10
CA PHE A 175 -12.63 -10.60 -20.79
C PHE A 175 -13.96 -10.33 -20.08
N VAL A 176 -14.64 -9.22 -20.38
CA VAL A 176 -15.70 -8.70 -19.50
C VAL A 176 -16.96 -8.20 -20.19
N LEU A 177 -16.93 -7.80 -21.46
CA LEU A 177 -18.04 -7.00 -22.03
C LEU A 177 -19.42 -7.68 -22.02
N PRO A 178 -19.58 -8.95 -22.45
CA PRO A 178 -20.89 -9.61 -22.42
C PRO A 178 -21.48 -9.64 -21.00
N GLU A 179 -20.68 -10.04 -20.04
CA GLU A 179 -21.07 -10.24 -18.65
C GLU A 179 -21.28 -8.91 -17.94
N LEU A 180 -20.40 -7.93 -18.15
CA LEU A 180 -20.47 -6.60 -17.53
C LEU A 180 -21.78 -5.88 -17.88
N ARG A 181 -22.22 -5.95 -19.14
CA ARG A 181 -23.52 -5.40 -19.56
C ARG A 181 -24.68 -6.01 -18.79
N LEU A 182 -24.69 -7.34 -18.66
CA LEU A 182 -25.74 -8.06 -17.93
C LEU A 182 -25.69 -7.74 -16.43
N GLN A 183 -24.50 -7.73 -15.84
CA GLN A 183 -24.29 -7.44 -14.43
C GLN A 183 -24.77 -6.03 -14.06
N LEU A 184 -24.47 -5.02 -14.88
CA LEU A 184 -24.95 -3.65 -14.70
C LEU A 184 -26.47 -3.55 -14.87
N LYS A 185 -27.02 -4.17 -15.92
CA LYS A 185 -28.48 -4.18 -16.17
C LYS A 185 -29.26 -4.83 -15.03
N LEU A 186 -28.72 -5.88 -14.43
CA LEU A 186 -29.32 -6.62 -13.32
C LEU A 186 -28.95 -6.07 -11.94
N ASN A 187 -28.07 -5.05 -11.87
CA ASN A 187 -27.54 -4.48 -10.63
C ASN A 187 -26.90 -5.52 -9.69
N VAL A 188 -26.05 -6.39 -10.23
CA VAL A 188 -25.35 -7.47 -9.49
C VAL A 188 -23.83 -7.38 -9.59
N VAL A 189 -23.28 -6.23 -9.97
CA VAL A 189 -21.83 -6.06 -10.17
C VAL A 189 -21.01 -6.35 -8.91
N ASP A 190 -21.52 -6.03 -7.72
CA ASP A 190 -20.82 -6.23 -6.44
C ASP A 190 -20.59 -7.71 -6.08
N ARG A 191 -21.21 -8.63 -6.82
CA ARG A 191 -20.96 -10.08 -6.70
C ARG A 191 -19.74 -10.55 -7.51
N PHE A 192 -19.31 -9.79 -8.50
CA PHE A 192 -18.25 -10.19 -9.44
C PHE A 192 -17.09 -9.21 -9.49
N TRP A 193 -17.31 -7.98 -9.01
CA TRP A 193 -16.32 -6.93 -9.00
C TRP A 193 -16.04 -6.44 -7.59
N TYR A 194 -14.79 -6.13 -7.31
CA TYR A 194 -14.36 -5.69 -5.98
C TYR A 194 -13.37 -4.54 -6.07
N ARG A 195 -13.51 -3.57 -5.17
CA ARG A 195 -12.54 -2.48 -4.97
C ARG A 195 -11.81 -2.66 -3.65
N LEU A 196 -10.48 -2.69 -3.69
CA LEU A 196 -9.64 -2.87 -2.50
C LEU A 196 -8.24 -2.24 -2.66
N ALA A 197 -7.36 -2.43 -1.67
CA ALA A 197 -5.96 -1.96 -1.66
C ALA A 197 -5.81 -0.48 -2.03
N GLY A 198 -6.56 0.39 -1.36
CA GLY A 198 -6.47 1.83 -1.57
C GLY A 198 -5.19 2.40 -0.96
N SER A 199 -4.28 2.92 -1.78
CA SER A 199 -3.05 3.61 -1.36
C SER A 199 -3.11 5.06 -1.85
N SER A 200 -2.65 6.01 -1.03
CA SER A 200 -2.64 7.43 -1.40
C SER A 200 -1.32 8.13 -1.05
N VAL A 201 -1.04 9.25 -1.73
CA VAL A 201 0.00 10.23 -1.42
C VAL A 201 -0.54 11.65 -1.60
N TRP A 202 -0.06 12.60 -0.79
CA TRP A 202 -0.39 14.01 -0.91
C TRP A 202 0.47 14.70 -2.00
N LEU A 203 -0.17 15.23 -3.04
CA LEU A 203 0.49 16.00 -4.08
C LEU A 203 0.47 17.48 -3.73
N GLU A 204 1.48 17.94 -2.98
CA GLU A 204 1.56 19.31 -2.49
C GLU A 204 1.46 20.35 -3.62
N GLN A 205 2.11 20.10 -4.76
CA GLN A 205 2.09 20.98 -5.93
C GLN A 205 0.70 21.20 -6.53
N TYR A 206 -0.26 20.32 -6.24
CA TYR A 206 -1.63 20.37 -6.76
C TYR A 206 -2.69 20.58 -5.66
N GLY A 207 -2.34 20.36 -4.40
CA GLY A 207 -3.26 20.47 -3.27
C GLY A 207 -4.31 19.36 -3.22
N VAL A 208 -3.96 18.15 -3.65
CA VAL A 208 -4.86 16.98 -3.69
C VAL A 208 -4.18 15.71 -3.20
N HIS A 209 -4.95 14.79 -2.63
CA HIS A 209 -4.54 13.41 -2.45
C HIS A 209 -4.69 12.67 -3.78
N PHE A 210 -3.62 12.06 -4.28
CA PHE A 210 -3.68 11.11 -5.38
C PHE A 210 -3.80 9.71 -4.81
N MET A 211 -4.82 8.97 -5.22
CA MET A 211 -5.14 7.65 -4.70
C MET A 211 -5.24 6.65 -5.83
N ILE A 212 -4.69 5.47 -5.61
CA ILE A 212 -4.96 4.31 -6.44
C ILE A 212 -5.71 3.25 -5.64
N SER A 213 -6.58 2.51 -6.31
CA SER A 213 -7.22 1.32 -5.78
C SER A 213 -7.20 0.21 -6.82
N ARG A 214 -7.31 -1.04 -6.37
CA ARG A 214 -7.41 -2.22 -7.22
C ARG A 214 -8.89 -2.50 -7.50
N ILE A 215 -9.26 -2.59 -8.79
CA ILE A 215 -10.56 -3.07 -9.24
C ILE A 215 -10.36 -4.48 -9.80
N LEU A 216 -10.95 -5.45 -9.13
CA LEU A 216 -10.88 -6.86 -9.48
C LEU A 216 -12.13 -7.30 -10.22
N TYR A 217 -11.94 -8.18 -11.20
CA TYR A 217 -13.01 -8.97 -11.79
C TYR A 217 -12.81 -10.46 -11.48
N SER A 218 -13.82 -11.07 -10.85
CA SER A 218 -13.90 -12.49 -10.58
C SER A 218 -15.22 -13.04 -11.13
N PRO A 219 -15.21 -13.72 -12.28
CA PRO A 219 -16.43 -14.26 -12.90
C PRO A 219 -17.13 -15.31 -12.02
N LYS A 220 -16.39 -15.97 -11.12
CA LYS A 220 -16.92 -16.96 -10.17
C LYS A 220 -17.48 -16.34 -8.89
N GLY A 221 -17.36 -15.02 -8.71
CA GLY A 221 -17.73 -14.32 -7.47
C GLY A 221 -16.87 -14.69 -6.26
N ALA A 222 -15.71 -15.30 -6.49
CA ALA A 222 -14.75 -15.65 -5.45
C ALA A 222 -13.63 -14.61 -5.41
N ARG A 223 -13.52 -13.85 -4.31
CA ARG A 223 -12.56 -12.73 -4.16
C ARG A 223 -11.09 -13.15 -4.24
N ASN A 224 -10.79 -14.39 -3.88
CA ASN A 224 -9.45 -14.99 -3.97
C ASN A 224 -9.12 -15.58 -5.34
N GLN A 225 -10.06 -15.58 -6.30
CA GLN A 225 -9.86 -16.11 -7.65
C GLN A 225 -10.19 -15.08 -8.76
N PRO A 226 -9.64 -13.84 -8.71
CA PRO A 226 -9.87 -12.87 -9.79
C PRO A 226 -9.12 -13.26 -11.07
N ILE A 227 -9.70 -12.99 -12.23
CA ILE A 227 -9.02 -13.18 -13.53
C ILE A 227 -8.31 -11.90 -13.99
N ILE A 228 -8.89 -10.73 -13.69
CA ILE A 228 -8.41 -9.42 -14.13
C ILE A 228 -8.29 -8.50 -12.92
N SER A 229 -7.21 -7.74 -12.93
CA SER A 229 -6.89 -6.72 -11.94
C SER A 229 -6.50 -5.43 -12.62
N LEU A 230 -7.21 -4.34 -12.32
CA LEU A 230 -6.97 -3.03 -12.89
C LEU A 230 -6.66 -2.02 -11.78
N THR A 231 -5.80 -1.06 -12.09
CA THR A 231 -5.46 0.04 -11.17
C THR A 231 -6.31 1.26 -11.51
N TYR A 232 -7.18 1.66 -10.59
CA TYR A 232 -8.06 2.82 -10.72
C TYR A 232 -7.49 4.01 -9.95
N ALA A 233 -7.29 5.13 -10.66
CA ALA A 233 -6.71 6.35 -10.10
C ALA A 233 -7.79 7.41 -9.85
N GLN A 234 -7.75 7.98 -8.65
CA GLN A 234 -8.69 8.97 -8.14
C GLN A 234 -7.91 10.11 -7.50
N ILE A 235 -8.56 11.27 -7.37
CA ILE A 235 -8.04 12.40 -6.62
C ILE A 235 -9.07 12.90 -5.63
N PHE A 236 -8.59 13.31 -4.46
CA PHE A 236 -9.41 13.85 -3.38
C PHE A 236 -8.86 15.21 -2.96
N ASP A 237 -9.73 16.11 -2.52
CA ASP A 237 -9.26 17.33 -1.87
C ASP A 237 -8.68 17.04 -0.46
N LYS A 238 -8.20 18.10 0.21
CA LYS A 238 -7.64 18.03 1.57
C LYS A 238 -8.61 17.46 2.63
N ASP A 239 -9.91 17.47 2.34
CA ASP A 239 -10.97 17.02 3.25
C ASP A 239 -11.51 15.64 2.83
N TRP A 240 -10.78 14.95 1.94
CA TRP A 240 -11.11 13.61 1.45
C TRP A 240 -12.44 13.53 0.68
N ASN A 241 -12.85 14.64 0.04
CA ASN A 241 -13.92 14.59 -0.96
C ASN A 241 -13.34 14.22 -2.31
N GLU A 242 -13.93 13.23 -2.97
CA GLU A 242 -13.51 12.79 -4.30
C GLU A 242 -13.82 13.87 -5.34
N LEU A 243 -12.84 14.22 -6.17
CA LEU A 243 -13.00 15.21 -7.23
C LEU A 243 -13.26 14.52 -8.58
N ILE A 244 -14.51 14.56 -9.04
CA ILE A 244 -14.94 13.94 -10.30
C ILE A 244 -14.84 14.97 -11.45
N ASN A 245 -14.35 14.52 -12.62
CA ASN A 245 -14.14 15.32 -13.84
C ASN A 245 -13.12 16.46 -13.68
N THR A 246 -12.26 16.36 -12.65
CA THR A 246 -11.13 17.27 -12.43
C THR A 246 -9.92 16.81 -13.22
N LYS A 247 -9.25 17.76 -13.87
CA LYS A 247 -8.09 17.53 -14.73
C LYS A 247 -6.84 18.11 -14.08
N LEU A 248 -5.71 17.44 -14.23
CA LEU A 248 -4.40 17.92 -13.81
C LEU A 248 -3.49 18.11 -15.02
N LEU A 249 -2.75 19.22 -15.07
CA LEU A 249 -1.64 19.41 -16.01
C LEU A 249 -0.36 18.83 -15.39
N VAL A 250 0.03 17.64 -15.82
CA VAL A 250 1.13 16.88 -15.20
C VAL A 250 2.41 16.86 -16.05
N PRO A 251 3.61 16.83 -15.44
CA PRO A 251 4.85 16.62 -16.17
C PRO A 251 4.87 15.22 -16.80
N THR A 252 5.33 15.11 -18.05
CA THR A 252 5.42 13.84 -18.80
C THR A 252 6.72 13.75 -19.59
N ASN A 253 7.07 12.54 -20.03
CA ASN A 253 8.18 12.27 -20.94
C ASN A 253 7.84 12.61 -22.40
N ASN A 254 8.91 12.71 -23.21
CA ASN A 254 8.81 12.80 -24.66
C ASN A 254 8.74 11.38 -25.26
N LEU A 255 7.63 11.09 -25.96
CA LEU A 255 7.42 9.80 -26.65
C LEU A 255 8.03 9.76 -28.05
N LYS A 256 8.37 10.90 -28.64
CA LYS A 256 9.04 10.94 -29.93
C LYS A 256 10.53 10.74 -29.66
N LYS A 257 11.17 9.80 -30.38
CA LYS A 257 12.63 9.74 -30.46
C LYS A 257 13.08 11.06 -31.07
N ASP A 258 13.44 12.01 -30.22
CA ASP A 258 13.82 13.32 -30.69
C ASP A 258 15.16 13.19 -31.43
N LYS A 259 15.17 13.54 -32.72
CA LYS A 259 16.42 13.61 -33.51
C LYS A 259 17.27 14.83 -33.11
N SER A 260 16.82 15.63 -32.14
CA SER A 260 17.55 16.77 -31.62
C SER A 260 18.91 16.34 -31.05
N LYS A 261 19.97 17.09 -31.36
CA LYS A 261 21.30 16.92 -30.76
C LYS A 261 21.39 17.42 -29.31
N LEU A 262 20.31 17.97 -28.76
CA LEU A 262 20.27 18.50 -27.40
C LEU A 262 20.33 17.37 -26.38
N LYS A 263 21.04 17.58 -25.27
CA LYS A 263 21.04 16.62 -24.17
C LYS A 263 19.64 16.59 -23.54
N GLU A 264 19.22 15.42 -23.04
CA GLU A 264 17.90 15.23 -22.44
C GLU A 264 17.62 16.14 -21.22
N SER A 265 18.68 16.73 -20.63
CA SER A 265 18.61 17.75 -19.57
C SER A 265 18.28 19.16 -20.07
N GLU A 266 18.54 19.45 -21.35
CA GLU A 266 18.37 20.78 -21.97
C GLU A 266 17.02 20.92 -22.69
N GLN A 267 16.30 19.82 -22.90
CA GLN A 267 14.96 19.88 -23.48
C GLN A 267 13.93 20.45 -22.47
N PRO A 268 12.95 21.25 -22.92
CA PRO A 268 11.91 21.80 -22.05
C PRO A 268 11.02 20.70 -21.46
N GLN A 269 10.48 20.94 -20.26
CA GLN A 269 9.49 20.05 -19.65
C GLN A 269 8.23 19.97 -20.53
N LYS A 270 7.80 18.74 -20.81
CA LYS A 270 6.53 18.48 -21.50
C LYS A 270 5.44 18.21 -20.49
N PHE A 271 4.23 18.61 -20.80
CA PHE A 271 3.07 18.41 -19.95
C PHE A 271 1.98 17.66 -20.69
N LYS A 272 1.14 16.96 -19.94
CA LYS A 272 -0.06 16.28 -20.42
C LYS A 272 -1.21 16.57 -19.49
N ILE A 273 -2.41 16.68 -20.05
CA ILE A 273 -3.64 16.81 -19.27
C ILE A 273 -4.16 15.39 -18.98
N LEU A 274 -4.36 15.07 -17.71
CA LEU A 274 -5.00 13.84 -17.28
C LEU A 274 -6.34 14.17 -16.60
N ASN A 275 -7.38 13.42 -16.94
CA ASN A 275 -8.73 13.58 -16.38
C ASN A 275 -8.97 12.51 -15.32
N PHE A 276 -9.49 12.91 -14.16
CA PHE A 276 -9.75 12.00 -13.06
C PHE A 276 -11.25 11.92 -12.74
N PRO A 277 -11.69 10.77 -12.20
CA PRO A 277 -10.92 9.53 -12.03
C PRO A 277 -10.77 8.74 -13.34
N TYR A 278 -9.79 7.82 -13.44
CA TYR A 278 -9.59 6.97 -14.64
C TYR A 278 -8.79 5.69 -14.33
N PHE A 279 -8.91 4.68 -15.20
CA PHE A 279 -8.06 3.48 -15.14
C PHE A 279 -6.66 3.76 -15.68
N LEU A 280 -5.63 3.47 -14.91
CA LEU A 280 -4.25 3.59 -15.38
C LEU A 280 -4.00 2.55 -16.48
N PRO A 281 -3.56 2.95 -17.70
CA PRO A 281 -3.22 2.03 -18.78
C PRO A 281 -1.88 1.31 -18.51
N ILE A 282 -1.81 0.51 -17.43
CA ILE A 282 -0.63 -0.25 -17.07
C ILE A 282 -0.58 -1.52 -17.95
N PRO A 283 0.48 -1.72 -18.75
CA PRO A 283 0.55 -2.87 -19.64
C PRO A 283 0.84 -4.15 -18.84
N PHE A 284 0.18 -5.24 -19.22
CA PHE A 284 0.45 -6.59 -18.72
C PHE A 284 0.26 -7.62 -19.83
N TRP A 285 0.96 -8.74 -19.73
CA TRP A 285 0.71 -9.87 -20.61
C TRP A 285 -0.63 -10.50 -20.25
N HIS A 286 -1.43 -10.83 -21.27
CA HIS A 286 -2.70 -11.52 -21.08
C HIS A 286 -2.98 -12.46 -22.24
N ASP A 287 -3.91 -13.39 -22.02
CA ASP A 287 -4.46 -14.29 -23.01
C ASP A 287 -5.93 -14.49 -22.67
N TYR A 288 -6.83 -13.98 -23.51
CA TYR A 288 -8.26 -14.06 -23.24
C TYR A 288 -8.85 -15.43 -23.58
N ASP A 289 -8.14 -16.24 -24.38
CA ASP A 289 -8.58 -17.59 -24.73
C ASP A 289 -8.26 -18.60 -23.62
N ASP A 290 -7.29 -18.28 -22.74
CA ASP A 290 -6.92 -19.12 -21.59
C ASP A 290 -6.87 -18.32 -20.28
N THR A 291 -7.98 -18.38 -19.53
CA THR A 291 -8.14 -17.72 -18.23
C THR A 291 -7.92 -18.67 -17.04
N SER A 292 -7.58 -19.94 -17.28
CA SER A 292 -7.53 -20.95 -16.23
C SER A 292 -6.30 -20.78 -15.33
N GLY A 293 -6.52 -20.51 -14.05
CA GLY A 293 -5.43 -20.39 -13.06
C GLY A 293 -4.51 -19.18 -13.24
N LYS A 294 -4.89 -18.21 -14.07
CA LYS A 294 -4.09 -17.02 -14.39
C LYS A 294 -4.70 -15.75 -13.80
N TYR A 295 -3.83 -14.91 -13.26
CA TYR A 295 -4.16 -13.63 -12.62
C TYR A 295 -3.54 -12.49 -13.43
N TYR A 296 -4.35 -11.81 -14.23
CA TYR A 296 -3.87 -10.79 -15.15
C TYR A 296 -3.92 -9.39 -14.54
N GLY A 297 -2.83 -8.63 -14.76
CA GLY A 297 -2.73 -7.23 -14.38
C GLY A 297 -1.99 -6.95 -13.07
N PRO A 298 -1.90 -5.66 -12.69
CA PRO A 298 -1.17 -5.22 -11.51
C PRO A 298 -1.81 -5.69 -10.21
N GLU A 299 -1.02 -6.16 -9.25
CA GLU A 299 -1.48 -6.57 -7.94
C GLU A 299 -0.78 -5.81 -6.81
N ASP A 300 -1.50 -5.68 -5.70
CA ASP A 300 -1.06 -5.03 -4.45
C ASP A 300 -0.34 -3.69 -4.68
N PRO A 301 -0.91 -2.76 -5.47
CA PRO A 301 -0.18 -1.56 -5.87
C PRO A 301 0.01 -0.61 -4.68
N ARG A 302 1.22 -0.07 -4.53
CA ARG A 302 1.64 0.86 -3.47
C ARG A 302 2.13 2.16 -4.09
N LEU A 303 1.82 3.29 -3.44
CA LEU A 303 2.29 4.60 -3.90
C LEU A 303 3.47 5.12 -3.08
N ILE A 304 4.37 5.80 -3.77
CA ILE A 304 5.42 6.63 -3.20
C ILE A 304 5.65 7.85 -4.09
N LEU A 305 6.09 8.97 -3.53
CA LEU A 305 6.47 10.15 -4.32
C LEU A 305 7.95 10.11 -4.67
N VAL A 306 8.26 10.42 -5.92
CA VAL A 306 9.62 10.62 -6.40
C VAL A 306 9.77 12.00 -7.03
N LYS A 307 10.94 12.61 -6.86
CA LYS A 307 11.31 13.88 -7.49
C LYS A 307 12.10 13.60 -8.75
N ASN A 308 11.62 14.08 -9.89
CA ASN A 308 12.31 13.90 -11.16
C ASN A 308 13.46 14.91 -11.35
N LYS A 309 14.30 14.69 -12.36
CA LYS A 309 15.46 15.55 -12.70
C LYS A 309 15.14 17.03 -12.95
N ARG A 310 13.86 17.36 -13.19
CA ARG A 310 13.39 18.73 -13.41
C ARG A 310 12.74 19.35 -12.18
N GLY A 311 12.80 18.65 -11.03
CA GLY A 311 12.32 19.14 -9.75
C GLY A 311 10.83 18.93 -9.47
N TYR A 312 10.07 18.32 -10.39
CA TYR A 312 8.68 17.98 -10.14
C TYR A 312 8.57 16.70 -9.32
N GLU A 313 7.63 16.69 -8.39
CA GLU A 313 7.25 15.47 -7.69
C GLU A 313 6.17 14.75 -8.49
N GLU A 314 6.34 13.44 -8.66
CA GLU A 314 5.40 12.59 -9.36
C GLU A 314 5.12 11.31 -8.55
N PRO A 315 3.89 10.77 -8.62
CA PRO A 315 3.57 9.49 -8.02
C PRO A 315 4.32 8.36 -8.76
N LEU A 316 4.78 7.38 -7.99
CA LEU A 316 5.37 6.14 -8.47
C LEU A 316 4.60 4.98 -7.85
N VAL A 317 4.10 4.08 -8.70
CA VAL A 317 3.37 2.88 -8.31
C VAL A 317 4.35 1.71 -8.27
N VAL A 318 4.41 1.02 -7.14
CA VAL A 318 5.13 -0.25 -6.99
C VAL A 318 4.09 -1.36 -6.90
N PHE A 319 4.20 -2.37 -7.74
CA PHE A 319 3.23 -3.47 -7.79
C PHE A 319 3.91 -4.76 -8.19
N ASN A 320 3.25 -5.90 -8.00
CA ASN A 320 3.67 -7.15 -8.62
C ASN A 320 2.71 -7.52 -9.75
N ALA A 321 3.19 -8.23 -10.77
CA ALA A 321 2.33 -8.71 -11.86
C ALA A 321 2.86 -9.99 -12.48
N TYR A 322 1.94 -10.77 -13.05
CA TYR A 322 2.26 -11.93 -13.88
C TYR A 322 2.70 -11.49 -15.27
N HIS A 323 3.73 -12.14 -15.81
CA HIS A 323 4.26 -11.87 -17.15
C HIS A 323 5.05 -13.07 -17.68
N ARG A 324 5.48 -13.01 -18.94
CA ARG A 324 6.25 -14.08 -19.59
C ARG A 324 7.60 -13.61 -20.11
N LYS A 325 8.55 -14.53 -20.19
CA LYS A 325 9.89 -14.37 -20.78
C LYS A 325 10.24 -15.56 -21.66
N LEU A 326 11.09 -15.36 -22.65
CA LEU A 326 11.69 -16.47 -23.39
C LEU A 326 12.86 -17.02 -22.59
N VAL A 327 12.92 -18.34 -22.43
CA VAL A 327 14.02 -19.07 -21.81
C VAL A 327 14.49 -20.17 -22.74
N ASP A 328 15.78 -20.49 -22.65
CA ASP A 328 16.37 -21.59 -23.40
C ASP A 328 15.73 -22.91 -22.94
N PHE A 329 15.42 -23.76 -23.92
CA PHE A 329 14.92 -25.11 -23.74
C PHE A 329 15.87 -26.05 -24.48
N ASP A 330 16.42 -26.99 -23.72
CA ASP A 330 17.25 -28.07 -24.23
C ASP A 330 16.37 -29.32 -24.17
N ASP A 331 15.80 -29.72 -25.30
CA ASP A 331 15.36 -31.09 -25.50
C ASP A 331 16.55 -31.86 -26.04
N ASP A 332 17.02 -32.86 -25.28
CA ASP A 332 18.26 -33.62 -25.53
C ASP A 332 18.38 -34.28 -26.93
N ASP A 333 17.42 -34.06 -27.82
CA ASP A 333 17.29 -34.57 -29.20
C ASP A 333 17.64 -33.53 -30.30
N ASP A 334 17.67 -32.22 -30.01
CA ASP A 334 17.82 -31.20 -31.05
C ASP A 334 19.24 -30.59 -31.13
N THR A 335 19.75 -30.46 -32.36
CA THR A 335 21.01 -29.74 -32.68
C THR A 335 20.87 -28.20 -32.58
N ARG A 336 19.75 -27.68 -32.08
CA ARG A 336 19.42 -26.25 -32.02
C ARG A 336 18.80 -25.89 -30.68
N ILE A 337 19.28 -24.81 -30.07
CA ILE A 337 18.68 -24.23 -28.86
C ILE A 337 17.31 -23.65 -29.22
N VAL A 338 16.24 -24.25 -28.70
CA VAL A 338 14.86 -23.75 -28.87
C VAL A 338 14.52 -22.83 -27.70
N MET A 339 13.86 -21.70 -27.96
CA MET A 339 13.36 -20.82 -26.89
C MET A 339 11.89 -21.12 -26.60
N LYS A 340 11.53 -21.30 -25.32
CA LYS A 340 10.14 -21.46 -24.88
C LYS A 340 9.69 -20.30 -23.99
N PRO A 341 8.39 -19.94 -23.98
CA PRO A 341 7.87 -19.00 -23.00
C PRO A 341 7.87 -19.64 -21.62
N ASP A 342 8.31 -18.88 -20.63
CA ASP A 342 8.26 -19.20 -19.22
C ASP A 342 7.68 -18.04 -18.42
N PHE A 343 7.03 -18.34 -17.32
CA PHE A 343 6.16 -17.42 -16.61
C PHE A 343 6.68 -17.07 -15.22
N TYR A 344 6.47 -15.80 -14.86
CA TYR A 344 7.01 -15.19 -13.67
C TYR A 344 6.00 -14.22 -13.05
N ARG A 345 6.05 -14.08 -11.73
CA ARG A 345 5.42 -12.99 -10.99
C ARG A 345 6.53 -12.09 -10.47
N SER A 346 6.73 -10.93 -11.10
CA SER A 346 7.82 -9.99 -10.76
C SER A 346 7.29 -8.73 -10.11
N MET A 347 8.18 -7.99 -9.44
CA MET A 347 7.92 -6.62 -9.01
C MET A 347 8.17 -5.63 -10.16
N PHE A 348 7.37 -4.57 -10.23
CA PHE A 348 7.43 -3.53 -11.23
C PHE A 348 7.30 -2.13 -10.61
N LEU A 349 7.88 -1.16 -11.31
CA LEU A 349 7.62 0.26 -11.10
C LEU A 349 6.75 0.77 -12.26
N CYS A 350 5.76 1.61 -11.96
CA CYS A 350 4.94 2.31 -12.95
C CYS A 350 4.88 3.81 -12.61
N TRP A 351 5.14 4.65 -13.59
CA TRP A 351 4.94 6.09 -13.48
C TRP A 351 3.59 6.47 -14.11
N PRO A 352 2.57 6.88 -13.33
CA PRO A 352 1.25 7.22 -13.85
C PRO A 352 1.26 8.38 -14.85
N TRP A 353 2.29 9.25 -14.80
CA TRP A 353 2.41 10.43 -15.66
C TRP A 353 3.46 10.28 -16.76
N GLN A 354 4.15 9.15 -16.82
CA GLN A 354 5.10 8.83 -17.89
C GLN A 354 4.51 7.71 -18.75
N PHE A 355 4.76 7.75 -20.05
CA PHE A 355 4.12 6.83 -21.00
C PHE A 355 5.15 6.06 -21.83
N GLN A 356 4.74 4.91 -22.37
CA GLN A 356 5.49 4.11 -23.33
C GLN A 356 4.57 3.64 -24.46
N ARG A 357 5.17 3.23 -25.58
CA ARG A 357 4.46 2.56 -26.67
C ARG A 357 4.77 1.07 -26.64
N GLY A 358 3.76 0.24 -26.86
CA GLY A 358 3.91 -1.21 -26.77
C GLY A 358 4.13 -1.71 -25.34
N LYS A 359 4.13 -3.04 -25.23
CA LYS A 359 4.24 -3.79 -23.96
C LYS A 359 5.25 -4.94 -24.02
N GLU A 360 6.29 -4.77 -24.83
CA GLU A 360 7.39 -5.75 -24.99
C GLU A 360 8.03 -6.16 -23.65
N ASN A 361 8.09 -5.23 -22.68
CA ASN A 361 8.60 -5.46 -21.34
C ASN A 361 7.86 -6.56 -20.56
N VAL A 362 6.63 -6.90 -20.91
CA VAL A 362 5.83 -7.97 -20.26
C VAL A 362 5.51 -9.16 -21.18
N GLU A 363 5.58 -9.00 -22.51
CA GLU A 363 5.21 -10.08 -23.45
C GLU A 363 6.38 -10.92 -23.95
N ALA A 364 7.61 -10.42 -23.89
CA ALA A 364 8.87 -11.01 -24.39
C ALA A 364 8.93 -11.32 -25.90
N ILE A 365 7.82 -11.66 -26.53
CA ILE A 365 7.64 -11.73 -27.97
C ILE A 365 6.87 -10.48 -28.38
N ARG A 366 7.43 -9.71 -29.30
CA ARG A 366 6.79 -8.51 -29.85
C ARG A 366 5.45 -8.89 -30.51
N ASN A 367 4.38 -8.24 -30.08
CA ASN A 367 3.08 -8.32 -30.74
C ASN A 367 2.80 -7.02 -31.52
N PRO A 368 2.83 -7.04 -32.86
CA PRO A 368 2.59 -5.85 -33.69
C PRO A 368 1.27 -5.13 -33.41
N ASP A 369 0.24 -5.87 -32.96
CA ASP A 369 -1.09 -5.32 -32.68
C ASP A 369 -1.04 -4.24 -31.58
N TYR A 370 -0.09 -4.38 -30.64
CA TYR A 370 0.00 -3.51 -29.47
C TYR A 370 1.13 -2.48 -29.54
N ASP A 371 2.00 -2.54 -30.55
CA ASP A 371 3.20 -1.68 -30.66
C ASP A 371 2.88 -0.18 -30.70
N THR A 372 1.72 0.18 -31.25
CA THR A 372 1.32 1.58 -31.37
C THR A 372 0.50 2.07 -30.19
N HIS A 373 -0.02 1.18 -29.35
CA HIS A 373 -0.84 1.52 -28.19
C HIS A 373 -0.01 2.28 -27.16
N LEU A 374 -0.68 3.21 -26.46
CA LEU A 374 -0.07 4.04 -25.44
C LEU A 374 -0.39 3.49 -24.04
N TYR A 375 0.66 3.20 -23.29
CA TYR A 375 0.56 2.69 -21.92
C TYR A 375 1.31 3.58 -20.94
N ASN A 376 1.06 3.44 -19.65
CA ASN A 376 1.96 3.94 -18.63
C ASN A 376 3.33 3.26 -18.74
N ARG A 377 4.38 4.04 -18.54
CA ARG A 377 5.75 3.51 -18.53
C ARG A 377 5.92 2.62 -17.32
N ILE A 378 6.33 1.37 -17.56
CA ILE A 378 6.69 0.44 -16.50
C ILE A 378 8.09 -0.15 -16.70
N VAL A 379 8.75 -0.46 -15.59
CA VAL A 379 10.02 -1.22 -15.61
C VAL A 379 9.93 -2.37 -14.63
N GLU A 380 10.46 -3.52 -15.04
CA GLU A 380 10.62 -4.67 -14.17
C GLU A 380 11.76 -4.41 -13.17
N LEU A 381 11.56 -4.76 -11.90
CA LEU A 381 12.63 -4.78 -10.92
C LEU A 381 13.42 -6.09 -11.00
N GLN A 382 14.74 -6.00 -11.14
CA GLN A 382 15.64 -7.16 -11.28
C GLN A 382 16.83 -7.02 -10.33
N ILE A 383 17.13 -8.08 -9.57
CA ILE A 383 18.28 -8.08 -8.67
C ILE A 383 19.53 -8.48 -9.45
N LYS A 384 20.57 -7.64 -9.41
CA LYS A 384 21.85 -7.88 -10.10
C LYS A 384 22.45 -9.21 -9.65
N ASN A 385 23.01 -9.94 -10.62
CA ASN A 385 23.76 -11.18 -10.40
C ASN A 385 22.94 -12.30 -9.73
N LEU A 386 21.61 -12.24 -9.77
CA LEU A 386 20.74 -13.32 -9.33
C LEU A 386 19.90 -13.83 -10.50
N PRO A 387 19.67 -15.15 -10.59
CA PRO A 387 18.72 -15.69 -11.55
C PRO A 387 17.32 -15.18 -11.24
N ARG A 388 16.51 -15.09 -12.28
CA ARG A 388 15.12 -14.67 -12.19
C ARG A 388 14.33 -15.65 -11.30
N MET A 389 13.69 -15.14 -10.26
CA MET A 389 12.88 -15.97 -9.37
C MET A 389 11.44 -16.07 -9.90
N LYS A 390 10.80 -17.23 -9.73
CA LYS A 390 9.42 -17.47 -10.17
C LYS A 390 8.41 -16.50 -9.57
N THR A 391 8.59 -16.13 -8.30
CA THR A 391 7.70 -15.20 -7.61
C THR A 391 8.48 -14.18 -6.79
N GLN A 392 8.14 -12.91 -6.99
CA GLN A 392 8.53 -11.77 -6.18
C GLN A 392 7.28 -10.95 -5.85
N LYS A 393 7.10 -10.62 -4.57
CA LYS A 393 5.98 -9.83 -4.06
C LYS A 393 6.35 -9.10 -2.78
N ASN A 394 5.55 -8.12 -2.38
CA ASN A 394 5.59 -7.46 -1.06
C ASN A 394 6.90 -6.72 -0.70
N TRP A 395 7.59 -6.12 -1.67
CA TRP A 395 8.75 -5.27 -1.37
C TRP A 395 8.28 -3.92 -0.80
N THR A 396 8.97 -3.41 0.22
CA THR A 396 8.57 -2.17 0.90
C THR A 396 9.40 -0.97 0.42
N PRO A 397 8.83 -0.02 -0.35
CA PRO A 397 9.58 1.09 -0.94
C PRO A 397 9.91 2.21 0.05
N PHE A 398 11.05 2.86 -0.15
CA PHE A 398 11.43 4.11 0.53
C PHE A 398 12.49 4.90 -0.26
N ILE A 399 12.61 6.20 0.03
CA ILE A 399 13.57 7.12 -0.61
C ILE A 399 14.55 7.68 0.42
N SER A 400 15.82 7.82 0.03
CA SER A 400 16.84 8.53 0.81
C SER A 400 16.82 10.02 0.52
N GLN A 401 16.56 10.81 1.56
CA GLN A 401 16.60 12.27 1.48
C GLN A 401 18.03 12.77 1.26
N VAL A 402 19.02 12.09 1.83
CA VAL A 402 20.44 12.43 1.64
C VAL A 402 20.85 12.25 0.18
N ASP A 403 20.48 11.13 -0.44
CA ASP A 403 20.77 10.89 -1.86
C ASP A 403 20.03 11.92 -2.74
N ARG A 404 18.76 12.21 -2.45
CA ARG A 404 17.98 13.23 -3.16
C ARG A 404 18.62 14.61 -3.12
N ILE A 405 19.06 15.07 -1.94
CA ILE A 405 19.71 16.37 -1.80
C ILE A 405 21.03 16.40 -2.56
N HIS A 406 21.83 15.32 -2.47
CA HIS A 406 23.11 15.21 -3.16
C HIS A 406 22.94 15.25 -4.69
N ASP A 407 21.97 14.51 -5.22
CA ASP A 407 21.75 14.39 -6.67
C ASP A 407 20.83 15.48 -7.25
N GLY A 408 20.10 16.21 -6.40
CA GLY A 408 19.07 17.20 -6.76
C GLY A 408 17.69 16.60 -7.07
N TYR A 409 17.63 15.27 -7.26
CA TYR A 409 16.43 14.49 -7.59
C TYR A 409 16.62 13.02 -7.21
N ASP A 410 15.56 12.21 -7.34
CA ASP A 410 15.60 10.79 -7.03
C ASP A 410 16.12 9.97 -8.21
N LYS A 411 17.41 9.65 -8.19
CA LYS A 411 18.02 8.68 -9.13
C LYS A 411 17.75 7.23 -8.75
N ARG A 412 17.42 6.98 -7.48
CA ARG A 412 17.35 5.64 -6.90
C ARG A 412 16.22 5.54 -5.90
N ILE A 413 15.66 4.33 -5.83
CA ILE A 413 14.69 3.92 -4.82
C ILE A 413 15.27 2.75 -4.04
N GLN A 414 14.90 2.63 -2.76
CA GLN A 414 15.29 1.51 -1.93
C GLN A 414 14.09 0.66 -1.55
N PHE A 415 14.36 -0.62 -1.29
CA PHE A 415 13.36 -1.55 -0.84
C PHE A 415 13.86 -2.36 0.34
N ILE A 416 13.00 -2.53 1.35
CA ILE A 416 13.16 -3.65 2.28
C ILE A 416 12.70 -4.90 1.54
N TYR A 417 13.66 -5.77 1.26
CA TYR A 417 13.44 -7.05 0.58
C TYR A 417 13.07 -8.14 1.60
N ARG A 418 13.72 -8.14 2.76
CA ARG A 418 13.42 -9.03 3.90
C ARG A 418 13.50 -8.23 5.20
N TRP A 419 12.51 -8.43 6.08
CA TRP A 419 12.45 -7.79 7.40
C TRP A 419 13.22 -8.60 8.46
N ALA A 420 12.99 -9.90 8.53
CA ALA A 420 13.82 -10.82 9.32
C ALA A 420 15.12 -11.07 8.56
N ASN A 421 16.26 -10.96 9.23
CA ASN A 421 17.58 -10.90 8.61
C ASN A 421 17.63 -9.81 7.53
N LEU A 422 17.51 -8.56 7.98
CA LEU A 422 17.28 -7.38 7.16
C LEU A 422 18.13 -7.35 5.87
N ASP A 423 17.45 -7.38 4.73
CA ASP A 423 18.04 -7.16 3.40
C ASP A 423 17.44 -5.91 2.77
N VAL A 424 18.32 -5.03 2.29
CA VAL A 424 17.95 -3.79 1.62
C VAL A 424 18.46 -3.80 0.19
N LEU A 425 17.56 -3.51 -0.75
CA LEU A 425 17.88 -3.31 -2.16
C LEU A 425 17.95 -1.81 -2.47
N LYS A 426 18.81 -1.46 -3.42
CA LYS A 426 18.89 -0.13 -4.02
C LYS A 426 18.79 -0.26 -5.54
N CYS A 427 17.75 0.30 -6.12
CA CYS A 427 17.41 0.18 -7.53
C CYS A 427 17.52 1.54 -8.24
N ASP A 428 18.01 1.53 -9.47
CA ASP A 428 18.10 2.74 -10.29
C ASP A 428 16.69 3.09 -10.86
N LEU A 429 16.31 4.37 -10.83
CA LEU A 429 15.02 4.87 -11.34
C LEU A 429 15.11 5.43 -12.76
N ASP A 430 16.32 5.80 -13.20
CA ASP A 430 16.56 6.47 -14.47
C ASP A 430 17.61 5.77 -15.34
N GLY A 431 17.76 6.28 -16.56
CA GLY A 431 18.72 5.77 -17.53
C GLY A 431 18.41 4.37 -18.07
N LYS A 432 19.44 3.72 -18.62
CA LYS A 432 19.36 2.37 -19.21
C LYS A 432 19.24 1.25 -18.18
N ASN A 433 19.60 1.54 -16.93
CA ASN A 433 19.59 0.58 -15.83
C ASN A 433 18.35 0.72 -14.95
N ALA A 434 17.33 1.47 -15.37
CA ALA A 434 16.10 1.64 -14.62
C ALA A 434 15.48 0.26 -14.27
N GLY A 435 15.19 0.06 -12.99
CA GLY A 435 14.69 -1.21 -12.43
C GLY A 435 15.78 -2.20 -12.00
N VAL A 436 17.05 -1.96 -12.29
CA VAL A 436 18.13 -2.85 -11.89
C VAL A 436 18.57 -2.54 -10.44
N CYS A 437 18.51 -3.55 -9.57
CA CYS A 437 18.67 -3.46 -8.12
C CYS A 437 19.97 -4.13 -7.63
N GLY A 438 20.76 -3.44 -6.82
CA GLY A 438 21.85 -4.04 -6.04
C GLY A 438 21.48 -4.23 -4.58
N LEU A 439 22.02 -5.26 -3.93
CA LEU A 439 21.95 -5.40 -2.47
C LEU A 439 22.82 -4.33 -1.83
N SER A 440 22.20 -3.37 -1.14
CA SER A 440 22.90 -2.27 -0.46
C SER A 440 23.28 -2.64 0.97
N TYR A 441 22.52 -3.55 1.59
CA TYR A 441 22.78 -4.07 2.93
C TYR A 441 22.21 -5.47 3.08
N ARG A 442 22.93 -6.32 3.82
CA ARG A 442 22.47 -7.63 4.29
C ARG A 442 22.96 -7.82 5.71
N LEU A 443 22.04 -8.21 6.60
CA LEU A 443 22.43 -8.55 7.97
C LEU A 443 23.22 -9.87 8.01
N ASN A 444 22.77 -10.85 7.22
CA ASN A 444 23.39 -12.16 7.07
C ASN A 444 23.79 -12.36 5.59
N GLU A 445 25.09 -12.32 5.30
CA GLU A 445 25.60 -12.44 3.93
C GLU A 445 25.40 -13.85 3.34
N ASN A 446 25.23 -14.87 4.18
CA ASN A 446 25.06 -16.28 3.80
C ASN A 446 23.63 -16.66 3.45
N LEU A 447 22.66 -15.83 3.84
CA LEU A 447 21.26 -16.17 3.68
C LEU A 447 20.89 -16.16 2.20
N ALA A 448 20.69 -17.34 1.63
CA ALA A 448 20.37 -17.49 0.21
C ALA A 448 19.09 -16.69 -0.12
N PRO A 449 19.01 -16.02 -1.29
CA PRO A 449 17.83 -15.24 -1.68
C PRO A 449 16.54 -16.05 -1.77
N LYS A 450 16.65 -17.38 -1.97
CA LYS A 450 15.56 -18.34 -2.01
C LYS A 450 14.95 -18.68 -0.65
N ASN A 451 15.64 -18.34 0.45
CA ASN A 451 15.15 -18.63 1.80
C ASN A 451 13.90 -17.80 2.09
N GLU A 452 13.04 -18.32 2.96
CA GLU A 452 11.79 -17.66 3.32
C GLU A 452 12.01 -16.23 3.82
N ILE A 453 11.11 -15.33 3.40
CA ILE A 453 11.18 -13.88 3.67
C ILE A 453 10.72 -13.55 5.12
N GLY A 454 10.23 -14.55 5.87
CA GLY A 454 9.64 -14.39 7.21
C GLY A 454 8.18 -13.89 7.18
N PRO A 455 7.52 -13.74 8.33
CA PRO A 455 6.10 -13.38 8.44
C PRO A 455 5.81 -11.89 8.25
N LEU A 456 6.78 -11.00 8.45
CA LEU A 456 6.66 -9.56 8.15
C LEU A 456 6.96 -9.30 6.68
N ARG A 457 6.02 -8.69 5.95
CA ARG A 457 6.13 -8.45 4.50
C ARG A 457 5.38 -7.20 4.09
N GLY A 458 5.88 -6.46 3.10
CA GLY A 458 5.16 -5.34 2.48
C GLY A 458 4.63 -4.34 3.51
N GLY A 459 3.45 -3.79 3.23
CA GLY A 459 2.83 -2.73 4.02
C GLY A 459 3.01 -1.36 3.35
N THR A 460 3.00 -0.28 4.12
CA THR A 460 3.14 1.08 3.57
C THR A 460 4.52 1.30 2.98
N GLN A 461 4.68 2.32 2.15
CA GLN A 461 5.99 2.94 1.97
C GLN A 461 6.54 3.46 3.31
N LEU A 462 7.87 3.62 3.42
CA LEU A 462 8.48 4.25 4.59
C LEU A 462 8.73 5.74 4.34
N ILE A 463 8.32 6.58 5.29
CA ILE A 463 8.53 8.03 5.26
C ILE A 463 9.82 8.38 5.97
N ASN A 464 10.66 9.18 5.29
CA ASN A 464 11.94 9.64 5.83
C ASN A 464 11.72 10.82 6.80
N ILE A 465 12.12 10.67 8.05
CA ILE A 465 11.97 11.71 9.08
C ILE A 465 12.84 12.94 8.78
N ASN A 466 14.03 12.76 8.19
CA ASN A 466 14.86 13.89 7.78
C ASN A 466 14.14 14.77 6.74
N GLN A 467 13.42 14.16 5.80
CA GLN A 467 12.57 14.88 4.85
C GLN A 467 11.42 15.59 5.57
N LEU A 468 10.72 14.90 6.49
CA LEU A 468 9.59 15.47 7.24
C LEU A 468 10.00 16.73 8.02
N LEU A 469 11.15 16.69 8.71
CA LEU A 469 11.72 17.85 9.41
C LEU A 469 12.09 18.97 8.45
N GLN A 470 12.62 18.65 7.27
CA GLN A 470 12.95 19.65 6.25
C GLN A 470 11.72 20.39 5.73
N THR A 471 10.66 19.65 5.39
CA THR A 471 9.39 20.22 4.92
C THR A 471 8.76 21.11 5.98
N ALA A 472 8.88 20.75 7.25
CA ALA A 472 8.43 21.58 8.38
C ALA A 472 9.38 22.75 8.73
N ASN A 473 10.39 23.05 7.89
CA ASN A 473 11.40 24.09 8.11
C ASN A 473 12.21 23.95 9.43
N ILE A 474 12.35 22.72 9.94
CA ILE A 474 13.12 22.43 11.16
C ILE A 474 14.58 22.13 10.79
N PRO A 475 15.57 22.78 11.44
CA PRO A 475 16.99 22.50 11.18
C PRO A 475 17.40 21.07 11.54
N ILE A 476 17.46 20.17 10.55
CA ILE A 476 17.79 18.74 10.71
C ILE A 476 19.03 18.52 11.59
N LYS A 477 20.10 19.32 11.39
CA LYS A 477 21.37 19.17 12.11
C LYS A 477 21.27 19.37 13.63
N LYS A 478 20.20 20.00 14.13
CA LYS A 478 19.92 20.12 15.56
C LYS A 478 19.28 18.86 16.14
N PHE A 479 18.73 17.99 15.30
CA PHE A 479 17.88 16.88 15.69
C PHE A 479 18.46 15.51 15.32
N ILE A 480 19.12 15.42 14.16
CA ILE A 480 19.70 14.19 13.62
C ILE A 480 21.17 14.45 13.30
N VAL A 481 22.04 13.52 13.72
CA VAL A 481 23.48 13.58 13.43
C VAL A 481 23.75 13.44 11.93
N PRO A 482 24.85 14.01 11.41
CA PRO A 482 25.28 13.75 10.05
C PRO A 482 25.43 12.25 9.77
N ASN A 483 25.18 11.84 8.52
CA ASN A 483 25.27 10.45 8.05
C ASN A 483 24.24 9.48 8.65
N ARG A 484 23.21 9.98 9.34
CA ARG A 484 22.07 9.19 9.81
C ARG A 484 20.79 9.56 9.06
N GLU A 485 20.03 8.54 8.69
CA GLU A 485 18.66 8.68 8.18
C GLU A 485 17.73 7.73 8.94
N ILE A 486 16.49 8.19 9.15
CA ILE A 486 15.47 7.45 9.91
C ILE A 486 14.22 7.38 9.06
N TRP A 487 13.64 6.19 8.94
CA TRP A 487 12.38 5.97 8.24
C TRP A 487 11.36 5.28 9.13
N VAL A 488 10.10 5.63 8.95
CA VAL A 488 8.98 5.06 9.69
C VAL A 488 7.91 4.61 8.70
N GLY A 489 7.30 3.46 8.96
CA GLY A 489 6.16 2.96 8.21
C GLY A 489 5.45 1.86 8.95
N PHE A 490 4.57 1.15 8.24
CA PHE A 490 3.80 0.03 8.80
C PHE A 490 3.99 -1.20 7.93
N ALA A 491 4.70 -2.20 8.45
CA ALA A 491 4.81 -3.51 7.85
C ALA A 491 3.51 -4.30 8.07
N ARG A 492 3.26 -5.30 7.23
CA ARG A 492 2.14 -6.24 7.40
C ARG A 492 2.67 -7.58 7.93
N ALA A 493 2.21 -8.00 9.10
CA ALA A 493 2.40 -9.36 9.59
C ALA A 493 1.43 -10.33 8.89
N HIS A 494 1.92 -11.52 8.57
CA HIS A 494 1.17 -12.68 8.10
C HIS A 494 1.36 -13.80 9.12
N LEU A 495 0.32 -14.09 9.90
CA LEU A 495 0.35 -15.11 10.94
C LEU A 495 -0.62 -16.23 10.57
N ASP A 496 -0.09 -17.44 10.45
CA ASP A 496 -0.87 -18.65 10.18
C ASP A 496 -1.39 -19.26 11.49
N ASP A 497 -2.55 -19.90 11.42
CA ASP A 497 -3.22 -20.62 12.52
C ASP A 497 -3.23 -19.84 13.83
N CYS A 498 -3.70 -18.60 13.74
CA CYS A 498 -3.55 -17.61 14.78
C CYS A 498 -4.92 -17.24 15.36
N GLY A 499 -5.08 -17.41 16.68
CA GLY A 499 -6.34 -17.17 17.37
C GLY A 499 -7.40 -18.19 16.96
N CYS A 500 -8.52 -17.73 16.42
CA CYS A 500 -9.57 -18.61 15.92
C CYS A 500 -9.64 -18.69 14.39
N GLY A 501 -8.83 -17.90 13.66
CA GLY A 501 -8.86 -17.85 12.19
C GLY A 501 -7.64 -18.55 11.57
N LYS A 502 -7.77 -18.94 10.30
CA LYS A 502 -6.70 -19.67 9.58
C LYS A 502 -5.48 -18.80 9.28
N VAL A 503 -5.71 -17.54 8.93
CA VAL A 503 -4.65 -16.57 8.62
C VAL A 503 -5.06 -15.20 9.12
N LEU A 504 -4.15 -14.50 9.80
CA LEU A 504 -4.35 -13.15 10.32
C LEU A 504 -3.32 -12.18 9.74
N TYR A 505 -3.82 -11.06 9.23
CA TYR A 505 -3.01 -9.93 8.78
C TYR A 505 -3.22 -8.71 9.65
N ARG A 506 -2.13 -8.15 10.17
CA ARG A 506 -2.15 -6.92 10.97
C ARG A 506 -1.00 -5.97 10.63
N PRO A 507 -1.19 -4.66 10.82
CA PRO A 507 -0.12 -3.67 10.80
C PRO A 507 0.83 -3.81 11.99
N ASN A 508 2.13 -3.68 11.74
CA ASN A 508 3.15 -3.41 12.75
C ASN A 508 3.88 -2.13 12.34
N MET A 509 3.91 -1.12 13.21
CA MET A 509 4.75 0.05 13.02
C MET A 509 6.22 -0.37 13.07
N VAL A 510 7.04 0.16 12.17
CA VAL A 510 8.46 -0.15 12.06
C VAL A 510 9.27 1.13 11.91
N ILE A 511 10.42 1.16 12.57
CA ILE A 511 11.42 2.23 12.46
C ILE A 511 12.72 1.64 11.96
N ILE A 512 13.19 2.12 10.81
CA ILE A 512 14.48 1.76 10.22
C ILE A 512 15.46 2.91 10.42
N VAL A 513 16.67 2.59 10.85
CA VAL A 513 17.78 3.55 10.92
C VAL A 513 18.87 3.12 9.95
N LYS A 514 19.39 4.07 9.16
CA LYS A 514 20.62 3.91 8.39
C LYS A 514 21.70 4.82 8.95
N ASP A 515 22.85 4.24 9.26
CA ASP A 515 24.07 4.97 9.59
C ASP A 515 25.16 4.71 8.54
N LYS A 516 25.73 5.78 7.97
CA LYS A 516 26.85 5.70 7.03
C LYS A 516 28.18 5.89 7.76
N ILE A 517 28.91 4.79 7.94
CA ILE A 517 30.12 4.72 8.77
C ILE A 517 31.38 4.76 7.89
N LYS A 518 32.36 5.56 8.31
CA LYS A 518 33.69 5.61 7.69
C LYS A 518 34.52 4.39 8.13
N MET A 519 34.92 3.54 7.17
CA MET A 519 35.64 2.29 7.43
C MET A 519 37.16 2.42 7.35
N GLY A 520 37.67 3.43 6.64
CA GLY A 520 39.10 3.67 6.43
C GLY A 520 39.38 4.41 5.12
N LYS A 521 40.62 4.34 4.63
CA LYS A 521 41.02 4.84 3.32
C LYS A 521 41.48 3.69 2.41
N SER A 522 41.14 3.76 1.13
CA SER A 522 41.58 2.76 0.13
C SER A 522 43.08 2.90 -0.12
N GLY A 523 43.84 1.81 -0.03
CA GLY A 523 45.28 1.81 -0.30
C GLY A 523 46.16 2.25 0.87
N GLU A 524 45.66 2.21 2.11
CA GLU A 524 46.52 2.15 3.30
C GLU A 524 47.28 0.82 3.27
N SER A 525 48.59 0.87 3.03
CA SER A 525 49.50 -0.26 3.22
C SER A 525 50.36 -0.03 4.47
N LEU A 526 51.01 -1.10 4.96
CA LEU A 526 52.01 -1.04 6.03
C LEU A 526 53.14 0.00 5.78
N PHE A 527 53.33 0.44 4.53
CA PHE A 527 54.36 1.40 4.11
C PHE A 527 53.83 2.82 3.84
N GLY A 528 52.64 3.16 4.36
CA GLY A 528 52.05 4.49 4.24
C GLY A 528 50.97 4.62 3.15
N ALA A 529 50.23 5.72 3.21
CA ALA A 529 49.10 6.00 2.34
C ALA A 529 49.55 6.51 0.96
N LYS A 530 48.98 5.95 -0.11
CA LYS A 530 49.10 6.54 -1.46
C LYS A 530 48.31 7.86 -1.55
N ASP A 531 48.84 8.82 -2.30
CA ASP A 531 48.32 10.19 -2.45
C ASP A 531 46.86 10.26 -2.98
N ASN A 532 46.37 9.19 -3.62
CA ASN A 532 45.02 9.09 -4.18
C ASN A 532 44.05 8.22 -3.34
N SER A 533 44.26 8.13 -2.03
CA SER A 533 43.46 7.26 -1.16
C SER A 533 42.00 7.75 -1.00
N LYS A 534 41.02 6.97 -1.49
CA LYS A 534 39.58 7.26 -1.37
C LYS A 534 39.06 6.81 -0.01
N ILE A 535 38.24 7.64 0.65
CA ILE A 535 37.59 7.24 1.89
C ILE A 535 36.53 6.18 1.60
N ILE A 536 36.57 5.08 2.35
CA ILE A 536 35.61 3.98 2.24
C ILE A 536 34.52 4.19 3.29
N TYR A 537 33.27 4.20 2.85
CA TYR A 537 32.08 4.23 3.71
C TYR A 537 31.30 2.92 3.57
N ARG A 538 30.62 2.53 4.64
CA ARG A 538 29.65 1.43 4.66
C ARG A 538 28.34 1.92 5.22
N ASP A 539 27.24 1.61 4.56
CA ASP A 539 25.90 1.83 5.07
C ASP A 539 25.53 0.64 5.99
N LEU A 540 24.99 0.95 7.17
CA LEU A 540 24.47 -0.02 8.11
C LEU A 540 22.99 0.28 8.35
N TYR A 541 22.14 -0.73 8.19
CA TYR A 541 20.71 -0.62 8.45
C TYR A 541 20.34 -1.49 9.64
N LYS A 542 19.35 -1.05 10.41
CA LYS A 542 18.72 -1.87 11.45
C LYS A 542 17.23 -1.57 11.59
N VAL A 543 16.46 -2.58 11.97
CA VAL A 543 15.11 -2.39 12.52
C VAL A 543 15.28 -1.90 13.95
N SER A 544 15.32 -0.59 14.14
CA SER A 544 15.57 0.03 15.44
C SER A 544 14.43 -0.23 16.42
N HIS A 545 13.20 -0.10 15.92
CA HIS A 545 11.99 -0.31 16.71
C HIS A 545 10.91 -0.96 15.86
N ILE A 546 10.10 -1.79 16.51
CA ILE A 546 8.96 -2.44 15.87
C ILE A 546 7.83 -2.62 16.90
N SER A 547 6.60 -2.29 16.52
CA SER A 547 5.44 -2.48 17.39
C SER A 547 4.93 -3.91 17.37
N SER A 548 4.15 -4.29 18.39
CA SER A 548 3.19 -5.38 18.27
C SER A 548 2.14 -5.08 17.18
N SER A 549 1.28 -6.05 16.86
CA SER A 549 0.12 -5.84 15.99
C SER A 549 -0.72 -4.66 16.46
N LEU A 550 -1.15 -3.82 15.52
CA LEU A 550 -1.98 -2.65 15.75
C LEU A 550 -3.41 -2.92 15.26
N SER A 551 -4.40 -2.79 16.13
CA SER A 551 -5.82 -2.87 15.77
C SER A 551 -6.37 -1.53 15.29
N PHE A 552 -5.82 -0.43 15.81
CA PHE A 552 -6.38 0.92 15.68
C PHE A 552 -7.86 1.01 16.09
N ASP A 553 -8.29 0.14 16.99
CA ASP A 553 -9.69 -0.01 17.41
C ASP A 553 -10.68 -0.19 16.23
N ILE A 554 -10.19 -0.72 15.11
CA ILE A 554 -10.99 -0.98 13.92
C ILE A 554 -11.69 -2.33 14.11
N PRO A 555 -13.02 -2.40 14.10
CA PRO A 555 -13.74 -3.66 14.09
C PRO A 555 -13.48 -4.37 12.76
N ILE A 556 -13.06 -5.63 12.77
CA ILE A 556 -12.78 -6.36 11.53
C ILE A 556 -14.03 -7.04 10.99
N LEU A 557 -14.10 -7.21 9.67
CA LEU A 557 -15.14 -7.96 8.98
C LEU A 557 -14.67 -9.40 8.71
N GLY A 558 -15.59 -10.36 8.76
CA GLY A 558 -15.34 -11.73 8.29
C GLY A 558 -14.93 -11.78 6.82
N TRP A 559 -14.27 -12.87 6.42
CA TRP A 559 -13.94 -13.11 5.00
C TRP A 559 -15.18 -13.44 4.16
N ASP A 560 -16.19 -14.05 4.74
CA ASP A 560 -17.47 -14.20 4.06
C ASP A 560 -18.28 -12.91 4.25
N LEU A 561 -18.50 -12.17 3.16
CA LEU A 561 -19.28 -10.94 3.19
C LEU A 561 -20.78 -11.19 3.40
N LEU A 562 -21.26 -12.42 3.17
CA LEU A 562 -22.63 -12.83 3.50
C LEU A 562 -22.78 -13.10 5.00
N ASN A 563 -21.68 -13.49 5.66
CA ASN A 563 -21.60 -13.74 7.10
C ASN A 563 -20.47 -12.91 7.74
N PRO A 564 -20.52 -11.56 7.69
CA PRO A 564 -19.40 -10.71 8.08
C PRO A 564 -19.09 -10.74 9.59
N SER A 565 -19.98 -11.32 10.40
CA SER A 565 -19.72 -11.57 11.83
C SER A 565 -18.86 -12.79 12.08
N ASP A 566 -18.65 -13.67 11.08
CA ASP A 566 -17.79 -14.83 11.25
C ASP A 566 -16.32 -14.48 11.04
N LEU A 567 -15.66 -14.17 12.16
CA LEU A 567 -14.24 -13.83 12.20
C LEU A 567 -13.33 -15.07 12.23
N CYS A 568 -13.88 -16.25 12.53
CA CYS A 568 -13.13 -17.46 12.82
C CYS A 568 -13.20 -18.52 11.70
N GLY A 569 -14.14 -18.41 10.75
CA GLY A 569 -14.22 -19.39 9.64
C GLY A 569 -13.04 -19.36 8.67
N HIS A 570 -12.36 -18.22 8.52
CA HIS A 570 -11.42 -17.99 7.41
C HIS A 570 -10.29 -16.99 7.74
N VAL A 571 -9.98 -16.09 6.80
CA VAL A 571 -8.88 -15.11 6.84
C VAL A 571 -9.37 -13.81 7.50
N ASN A 572 -8.59 -13.29 8.43
CA ASN A 572 -8.88 -12.03 9.10
C ASN A 572 -7.86 -10.95 8.67
N VAL A 573 -8.32 -9.94 7.91
CA VAL A 573 -7.41 -9.04 7.18
C VAL A 573 -7.61 -7.58 7.60
N LEU A 574 -6.53 -6.98 8.10
CA LEU A 574 -6.36 -5.52 8.22
C LEU A 574 -5.01 -5.15 7.61
N ILE A 575 -5.01 -4.49 6.45
CA ILE A 575 -3.78 -4.18 5.72
C ILE A 575 -3.54 -2.68 5.71
N PRO A 576 -2.37 -2.22 6.18
CA PRO A 576 -1.97 -0.84 5.97
C PRO A 576 -1.50 -0.71 4.51
N ASN A 577 -2.18 0.10 3.71
CA ASN A 577 -1.94 0.22 2.27
C ASN A 577 -0.91 1.29 1.93
N GLY A 578 -1.00 2.46 2.55
CA GLY A 578 -0.03 3.55 2.35
C GLY A 578 -0.21 4.69 3.34
N ILE A 579 0.87 5.41 3.62
CA ILE A 579 0.82 6.67 4.38
C ILE A 579 0.41 7.78 3.42
N SER A 580 -0.79 8.34 3.61
CA SER A 580 -1.39 9.29 2.68
C SER A 580 -0.80 10.69 2.83
N SER A 581 -0.54 11.10 4.07
CA SER A 581 0.11 12.34 4.43
C SER A 581 0.69 12.22 5.85
N TRP A 582 1.76 12.95 6.13
CA TRP A 582 2.25 13.16 7.49
C TRP A 582 2.82 14.56 7.57
N THR A 583 2.31 15.36 8.50
CA THR A 583 2.72 16.76 8.68
C THR A 583 3.10 17.02 10.14
N ILE A 584 4.11 17.86 10.33
CA ILE A 584 4.48 18.42 11.63
C ILE A 584 4.07 19.89 11.59
N GLN A 585 3.07 20.28 12.37
CA GLN A 585 2.61 21.67 12.44
C GLN A 585 3.54 22.52 13.31
N SER A 586 4.01 21.96 14.41
CA SER A 586 4.94 22.62 15.30
C SER A 586 5.91 21.62 15.94
N LEU A 587 7.10 22.12 16.26
CA LEU A 587 8.09 21.43 17.07
C LEU A 587 8.76 22.45 17.98
N GLU A 588 8.44 22.40 19.26
CA GLU A 588 8.89 23.36 20.27
C GLU A 588 9.74 22.66 21.33
N LYS A 589 10.73 23.38 21.85
CA LYS A 589 11.49 22.92 23.02
C LYS A 589 10.69 23.22 24.28
N ASN A 590 10.44 22.19 25.09
CA ASN A 590 9.82 22.32 26.40
C ASN A 590 10.77 21.75 27.47
N LYS A 591 11.46 22.64 28.19
CA LYS A 591 12.51 22.29 29.16
C LYS A 591 13.56 21.37 28.53
N ASP A 592 13.55 20.09 28.90
CA ASP A 592 14.50 19.04 28.48
C ASP A 592 13.90 18.09 27.42
N THR A 593 12.71 18.39 26.91
CA THR A 593 11.97 17.54 25.94
C THR A 593 11.55 18.34 24.72
N TRP A 594 11.35 17.64 23.60
CA TRP A 594 10.72 18.21 22.41
C TRP A 594 9.23 17.93 22.44
N LYS A 595 8.43 18.92 22.11
CA LYS A 595 6.98 18.80 21.96
C LYS A 595 6.60 19.09 20.51
N SER A 596 5.93 18.15 19.87
CA SER A 596 5.49 18.21 18.49
C SER A 596 3.97 18.10 18.41
N ASP A 597 3.36 18.87 17.52
CA ASP A 597 2.00 18.64 17.05
C ASP A 597 2.07 18.07 15.63
N ASP A 598 1.89 16.75 15.52
CA ASP A 598 2.02 16.01 14.27
C ASP A 598 0.77 15.19 13.95
N TYR A 599 0.46 15.10 12.67
CA TYR A 599 -0.73 14.41 12.16
C TYR A 599 -0.36 13.54 10.96
N LEU A 600 -0.66 12.25 11.06
CA LEU A 600 -0.51 11.26 9.99
C LEU A 600 -1.90 10.78 9.52
N THR A 601 -2.08 10.61 8.22
CA THR A 601 -3.26 9.92 7.66
C THR A 601 -2.81 8.61 7.04
N LEU A 602 -3.36 7.49 7.51
CA LEU A 602 -3.09 6.15 7.00
C LEU A 602 -4.26 5.69 6.12
N SER A 603 -3.94 5.10 4.97
CA SER A 603 -4.91 4.38 4.13
C SER A 603 -4.79 2.87 4.40
N LEU A 604 -5.92 2.19 4.56
CA LEU A 604 -5.99 0.78 4.95
C LEU A 604 -7.18 0.06 4.31
N SER A 605 -7.11 -1.27 4.27
CA SER A 605 -8.20 -2.13 3.80
C SER A 605 -8.56 -3.18 4.84
N MET A 606 -9.85 -3.48 4.90
CA MET A 606 -10.41 -4.53 5.75
C MET A 606 -10.93 -5.65 4.86
N SER A 607 -10.56 -6.88 5.21
CA SER A 607 -11.04 -8.11 4.55
C SER A 607 -10.88 -8.12 3.04
N ASP A 608 -9.95 -7.32 2.49
CA ASP A 608 -9.79 -7.06 1.05
C ASP A 608 -11.12 -6.78 0.33
N ALA A 609 -12.00 -6.00 0.97
CA ALA A 609 -13.28 -5.55 0.40
C ALA A 609 -13.44 -4.03 0.45
N THR A 610 -12.59 -3.35 1.21
CA THR A 610 -12.85 -1.96 1.61
C THR A 610 -11.61 -1.11 1.43
N VAL A 611 -11.86 0.20 1.39
CA VAL A 611 -10.82 1.22 1.39
C VAL A 611 -11.21 2.24 2.46
N HIS A 612 -10.34 2.42 3.45
CA HIS A 612 -10.57 3.31 4.58
C HIS A 612 -9.39 4.25 4.76
N LYS A 613 -9.65 5.36 5.44
CA LYS A 613 -8.62 6.20 6.05
C LYS A 613 -8.79 6.24 7.57
N ILE A 614 -7.68 6.47 8.26
CA ILE A 614 -7.66 6.82 9.69
C ILE A 614 -6.61 7.90 9.91
N ASN A 615 -6.91 8.84 10.79
CA ASN A 615 -5.98 9.87 11.22
C ASN A 615 -5.34 9.48 12.55
N ILE A 616 -4.05 9.70 12.65
CA ILE A 616 -3.23 9.46 13.83
C ILE A 616 -2.59 10.78 14.22
N LYS A 617 -2.73 11.17 15.48
CA LYS A 617 -2.12 12.35 16.08
C LYS A 617 -1.04 11.93 17.09
N GLY A 618 0.09 12.62 17.05
CA GLY A 618 1.18 12.44 18.02
C GLY A 618 2.08 11.23 17.75
N LEU A 619 2.09 10.70 16.53
CA LEU A 619 2.95 9.56 16.21
C LEU A 619 4.43 9.97 16.27
N PHE A 620 4.79 11.11 15.68
CA PHE A 620 6.17 11.62 15.75
C PHE A 620 6.55 11.96 17.19
N GLN A 621 5.64 12.58 17.96
CA GLN A 621 5.85 12.80 19.39
C GLN A 621 6.15 11.48 20.14
N SER A 622 5.37 10.42 19.88
CA SER A 622 5.59 9.11 20.52
C SER A 622 6.96 8.49 20.20
N ILE A 623 7.54 8.82 19.05
CA ILE A 623 8.88 8.38 18.62
C ILE A 623 9.97 9.20 19.31
N ILE A 624 9.76 10.50 19.48
CA ILE A 624 10.65 11.39 20.26
C ILE A 624 10.74 10.90 21.70
N ASP A 625 9.61 10.49 22.27
CA ASP A 625 9.49 10.10 23.68
C ASP A 625 9.94 8.66 23.97
N LEU A 626 10.50 7.95 22.97
CA LEU A 626 10.99 6.59 23.18
C LEU A 626 12.09 6.56 24.26
N PRO A 627 12.01 5.61 25.22
CA PRO A 627 12.80 5.67 26.45
C PRO A 627 14.30 5.49 26.24
N ASP A 628 14.71 4.76 25.20
CA ASP A 628 16.12 4.52 24.92
C ASP A 628 16.86 5.73 24.32
N LYS A 629 16.13 6.74 23.83
CA LYS A 629 16.67 7.98 23.22
C LYS A 629 17.74 7.71 22.14
N SER A 630 17.64 6.60 21.43
CA SER A 630 18.66 6.13 20.48
C SER A 630 18.53 6.75 19.08
N LEU A 631 17.42 7.44 18.80
CA LEU A 631 17.10 7.97 17.46
C LEU A 631 17.62 9.39 17.23
N PHE A 632 17.35 10.30 18.18
CA PHE A 632 17.52 11.75 18.00
C PHE A 632 18.51 12.38 18.99
N LEU A 633 19.02 13.56 18.63
CA LEU A 633 19.81 14.41 19.50
C LEU A 633 18.91 15.10 20.55
N GLU A 634 19.40 15.21 21.78
CA GLU A 634 18.67 15.89 22.85
C GLU A 634 18.63 17.42 22.66
N PRO A 635 17.61 18.11 23.22
CA PRO A 635 17.43 19.55 23.04
C PRO A 635 18.60 20.44 23.48
N ASP A 636 19.43 19.97 24.41
CA ASP A 636 20.61 20.70 24.92
C ASP A 636 21.91 20.36 24.20
N TYR A 637 21.84 19.53 23.16
CA TYR A 637 23.00 19.19 22.36
C TYR A 637 23.57 20.45 21.68
N LYS A 638 24.78 20.82 22.08
CA LYS A 638 25.57 21.85 21.40
C LYS A 638 26.42 21.16 20.33
N PRO A 639 26.18 21.42 19.03
CA PRO A 639 27.04 20.87 17.99
C PRO A 639 28.49 21.32 18.22
N PRO A 640 29.49 20.50 17.87
CA PRO A 640 30.89 20.87 18.04
C PRO A 640 31.18 22.17 17.27
N SER A 641 32.11 22.98 17.77
CA SER A 641 32.62 24.13 17.02
C SER A 641 33.12 23.68 15.64
N GLN A 642 33.11 24.57 14.64
CA GLN A 642 33.44 24.26 13.25
C GLN A 642 34.80 23.54 13.04
N GLN A 643 35.67 23.51 14.06
CA GLN A 643 36.97 22.84 14.07
C GLN A 643 36.94 21.36 14.54
N GLN A 644 35.84 20.86 15.13
CA GLN A 644 35.68 19.46 15.55
C GLN A 644 34.65 18.74 14.66
N SER A 645 35.09 18.21 13.52
CA SER A 645 34.24 17.51 12.55
C SER A 645 33.74 16.11 13.01
N GLN A 646 33.97 15.71 14.27
CA GLN A 646 33.68 14.37 14.76
C GLN A 646 32.65 14.37 15.91
N ILE A 647 31.61 13.56 15.75
CA ILE A 647 30.63 13.24 16.80
C ILE A 647 31.36 12.52 17.94
N SER A 648 31.13 12.94 19.20
CA SER A 648 31.78 12.35 20.37
C SER A 648 31.42 10.85 20.53
N LYS A 649 32.31 10.09 21.18
CA LYS A 649 32.07 8.66 21.47
C LYS A 649 30.82 8.44 22.33
N GLU A 650 30.54 9.35 23.26
CA GLU A 650 29.37 9.31 24.14
C GLU A 650 28.06 9.40 23.34
N ILE A 651 27.99 10.33 22.38
CA ILE A 651 26.81 10.49 21.51
C ILE A 651 26.65 9.26 20.62
N LYS A 652 27.73 8.75 20.04
CA LYS A 652 27.67 7.51 19.24
C LYS A 652 27.15 6.34 20.06
N LYS A 653 27.63 6.18 21.30
CA LYS A 653 27.15 5.13 22.21
C LYS A 653 25.66 5.29 22.52
N LYS A 654 25.21 6.50 22.86
CA LYS A 654 23.79 6.79 23.14
C LYS A 654 22.88 6.52 21.95
N LEU A 655 23.33 6.93 20.76
CA LEU A 655 22.63 6.71 19.50
C LEU A 655 22.83 5.29 18.93
N GLN A 656 23.58 4.43 19.62
CA GLN A 656 23.90 3.06 19.19
C GLN A 656 24.52 3.01 17.78
N ILE A 657 25.41 3.96 17.47
CA ILE A 657 26.19 4.02 16.23
C ILE A 657 27.47 3.20 16.46
N PRO A 658 27.66 2.06 15.77
CA PRO A 658 28.82 1.21 15.99
C PRO A 658 30.11 1.86 15.47
N GLU A 659 31.23 1.58 16.15
CA GLU A 659 32.56 1.99 15.69
C GLU A 659 33.08 1.07 14.58
N SER A 660 33.95 1.61 13.72
CA SER A 660 34.51 0.87 12.58
C SER A 660 35.30 -0.39 12.99
N ALA A 661 35.94 -0.39 14.16
CA ALA A 661 36.63 -1.55 14.70
C ALA A 661 35.65 -2.68 15.07
N ALA A 662 34.55 -2.36 15.76
CA ALA A 662 33.52 -3.34 16.15
C ALA A 662 32.83 -3.95 14.91
N ILE A 663 32.58 -3.14 13.88
CA ILE A 663 32.02 -3.61 12.60
C ILE A 663 32.95 -4.62 11.91
N LYS A 664 34.27 -4.34 11.90
CA LYS A 664 35.26 -5.24 11.30
C LYS A 664 35.33 -6.56 12.07
N ALA A 665 35.33 -6.52 13.40
CA ALA A 665 35.35 -7.70 14.25
C ALA A 665 34.09 -8.58 14.04
N PHE A 666 32.91 -7.95 14.01
CA PHE A 666 31.63 -8.63 13.73
C PHE A 666 31.64 -9.35 12.36
N GLN A 667 32.18 -8.70 11.33
CA GLN A 667 32.28 -9.31 9.99
C GLN A 667 33.29 -10.47 9.94
N GLN A 668 34.44 -10.32 10.59
CA GLN A 668 35.43 -11.38 10.67
C GLN A 668 34.86 -12.61 11.36
N GLN A 669 34.07 -12.42 12.42
CA GLN A 669 33.39 -13.52 13.09
C GLN A 669 32.34 -14.19 12.20
N GLN A 670 31.47 -13.44 11.52
CA GLN A 670 30.51 -14.03 10.59
C GLN A 670 31.21 -14.84 9.49
N GLN A 671 32.38 -14.38 9.01
CA GLN A 671 33.18 -15.11 8.02
C GLN A 671 33.92 -16.32 8.61
N ALA A 672 34.30 -16.29 9.88
CA ALA A 672 34.93 -17.43 10.56
C ALA A 672 33.91 -18.55 10.86
N GLN A 673 32.71 -18.18 11.31
CA GLN A 673 31.60 -19.11 11.52
C GLN A 673 31.22 -19.85 10.21
N GLN A 674 31.37 -19.20 9.05
CA GLN A 674 31.21 -19.84 7.73
C GLN A 674 32.20 -20.98 7.46
N LYS A 675 33.42 -20.93 8.03
CA LYS A 675 34.51 -21.87 7.72
C LYS A 675 34.63 -23.03 8.69
N GLN A 676 34.24 -22.84 9.95
CA GLN A 676 34.52 -23.82 11.02
C GLN A 676 33.28 -24.47 11.64
N GLY A 677 32.05 -23.98 11.37
CA GLY A 677 30.83 -24.61 11.87
C GLY A 677 30.73 -24.69 13.41
N SER A 678 31.58 -23.97 14.15
CA SER A 678 31.61 -23.98 15.61
C SER A 678 30.87 -22.78 16.20
N GLU A 679 29.95 -23.06 17.11
CA GLU A 679 29.43 -22.10 18.08
C GLU A 679 30.53 -21.84 19.11
N ASP A 680 31.14 -20.66 19.05
CA ASP A 680 32.15 -20.21 20.01
C ASP A 680 31.47 -19.25 21.01
N ASP A 681 31.65 -19.47 22.31
CA ASP A 681 30.93 -18.79 23.41
C ASP A 681 31.22 -17.27 23.52
N ASN A 682 32.19 -16.76 22.75
CA ASN A 682 32.54 -15.34 22.68
C ASN A 682 31.93 -14.65 21.44
N GLU A 683 30.60 -14.68 21.32
CA GLU A 683 29.88 -14.05 20.23
C GLU A 683 29.99 -12.51 20.31
N ILE A 684 30.77 -11.89 19.42
CA ILE A 684 30.80 -10.43 19.26
C ILE A 684 29.45 -10.01 18.71
N SER A 685 28.64 -9.36 19.53
CA SER A 685 27.32 -8.88 19.14
C SER A 685 27.32 -7.35 18.97
N LEU A 686 26.68 -6.88 17.89
CA LEU A 686 26.43 -5.46 17.69
C LEU A 686 24.96 -5.18 18.09
N PRO A 687 24.71 -4.32 19.09
CA PRO A 687 23.34 -3.99 19.51
C PRO A 687 22.45 -3.54 18.34
N GLY A 688 21.34 -4.25 18.16
CA GLY A 688 20.34 -3.98 17.14
C GLY A 688 20.66 -4.51 15.74
N PHE A 689 21.74 -5.27 15.58
CA PHE A 689 22.09 -5.99 14.36
C PHE A 689 21.81 -7.48 14.54
N ASN A 690 20.58 -7.81 14.93
CA ASN A 690 20.05 -9.15 15.10
C ASN A 690 18.52 -9.14 14.84
N ASN A 691 17.81 -10.22 15.19
CA ASN A 691 16.36 -10.33 15.01
C ASN A 691 15.56 -10.25 16.32
N ASP A 692 16.19 -9.94 17.45
CA ASP A 692 15.58 -10.08 18.79
C ASP A 692 14.26 -9.30 18.89
N ASN A 693 14.28 -8.01 18.60
CA ASN A 693 13.09 -7.15 18.67
C ASN A 693 12.01 -7.53 17.65
N VAL A 694 12.41 -7.97 16.45
CA VAL A 694 11.51 -8.46 15.41
C VAL A 694 10.75 -9.70 15.89
N VAL A 695 11.46 -10.65 16.52
CA VAL A 695 10.88 -11.89 17.03
C VAL A 695 9.99 -11.61 18.25
N CYS A 696 10.43 -10.74 19.18
CA CYS A 696 9.58 -10.32 20.30
C CYS A 696 8.28 -9.65 19.84
N ALA A 697 8.34 -8.78 18.82
CA ALA A 697 7.16 -8.13 18.26
C ALA A 697 6.20 -9.13 17.58
N LEU A 698 6.73 -10.15 16.91
CA LEU A 698 5.95 -11.23 16.32
C LEU A 698 5.31 -12.12 17.39
N GLN A 699 6.05 -12.48 18.43
CA GLN A 699 5.51 -13.24 19.56
C GLN A 699 4.37 -12.48 20.24
N SER A 700 4.56 -11.18 20.49
CA SER A 700 3.50 -10.32 21.02
C SER A 700 2.30 -10.20 20.07
N SER A 701 2.53 -10.22 18.76
CA SER A 701 1.47 -10.25 17.74
C SER A 701 0.66 -11.55 17.77
N VAL A 702 1.33 -12.70 17.97
CA VAL A 702 0.68 -14.00 18.16
C VAL A 702 -0.17 -14.00 19.43
N GLN A 703 0.33 -13.44 20.53
CA GLN A 703 -0.43 -13.31 21.78
C GLN A 703 -1.67 -12.42 21.61
N PHE A 704 -1.52 -11.25 20.96
CA PHE A 704 -2.63 -10.36 20.62
C PHE A 704 -3.72 -11.09 19.84
N CYS A 705 -3.30 -11.81 18.81
CA CYS A 705 -4.18 -12.59 17.96
C CYS A 705 -4.90 -13.73 18.71
N ALA A 706 -4.21 -14.43 19.61
CA ALA A 706 -4.81 -15.44 20.48
C ALA A 706 -5.87 -14.86 21.41
N ALA A 707 -5.62 -13.68 22.01
CA ALA A 707 -6.59 -12.98 22.84
C ALA A 707 -7.81 -12.55 22.01
N TYR A 708 -7.59 -11.95 20.85
CA TYR A 708 -8.63 -11.54 19.92
C TYR A 708 -9.54 -12.70 19.51
N GLY A 709 -8.95 -13.87 19.19
CA GLY A 709 -9.72 -15.07 18.85
C GLY A 709 -10.61 -15.58 19.99
N LYS A 710 -10.13 -15.50 21.25
CA LYS A 710 -10.92 -15.87 22.42
C LYS A 710 -12.10 -14.93 22.64
N GLU A 711 -11.89 -13.62 22.52
CA GLU A 711 -12.97 -12.62 22.62
C GLU A 711 -14.05 -12.84 21.56
N ALA A 712 -13.65 -13.09 20.31
CA ALA A 712 -14.57 -13.38 19.23
C ALA A 712 -15.39 -14.67 19.48
N ALA A 713 -14.75 -15.73 20.00
CA ALA A 713 -15.41 -16.98 20.35
C ALA A 713 -16.44 -16.79 21.47
N LEU A 714 -16.08 -16.07 22.55
CA LEU A 714 -16.99 -15.75 23.65
C LEU A 714 -18.20 -14.92 23.19
N ALA A 715 -17.98 -13.94 22.31
CA ALA A 715 -19.07 -13.15 21.73
C ALA A 715 -20.03 -14.03 20.90
N LYS A 716 -19.51 -15.02 20.16
CA LYS A 716 -20.32 -15.98 19.40
C LYS A 716 -21.17 -16.87 20.33
N GLU A 717 -20.61 -17.34 21.45
CA GLU A 717 -21.34 -18.11 22.46
C GLU A 717 -22.42 -17.30 23.17
N GLN A 718 -22.12 -16.04 23.54
CA GLN A 718 -23.11 -15.14 24.12
C GLN A 718 -24.29 -14.90 23.17
N LYS A 719 -24.01 -14.68 21.87
CA LYS A 719 -25.08 -14.60 20.85
C LYS A 719 -25.90 -15.88 20.79
N LYS A 720 -25.27 -17.06 20.78
CA LYS A 720 -26.01 -18.33 20.83
C LYS A 720 -26.90 -18.46 22.07
N LYS A 721 -26.44 -18.02 23.25
CA LYS A 721 -27.25 -18.06 24.49
C LYS A 721 -28.41 -17.05 24.47
N THR A 722 -28.22 -15.86 23.91
CA THR A 722 -29.26 -14.82 23.83
C THR A 722 -30.36 -15.20 22.83
N TYR A 723 -30.01 -15.83 21.70
CA TYR A 723 -30.97 -16.27 20.69
C TYR A 723 -31.49 -17.71 20.91
N GLY A 724 -30.79 -18.53 21.69
CA GLY A 724 -31.20 -19.90 22.05
C GLY A 724 -32.44 -19.99 22.95
N ASN A 725 -32.94 -18.87 23.48
CA ASN A 725 -34.23 -18.79 24.17
C ASN A 725 -35.41 -18.50 23.24
N VAL A 726 -35.19 -18.40 21.92
CA VAL A 726 -36.26 -18.43 20.91
C VAL A 726 -36.24 -19.80 20.26
N ALA A 727 -36.93 -20.75 20.90
CA ALA A 727 -37.14 -22.08 20.34
C ALA A 727 -38.02 -21.98 19.08
N PHE A 728 -37.42 -22.20 17.92
CA PHE A 728 -38.11 -22.93 16.85
C PHE A 728 -37.54 -24.33 16.86
N ALA A 729 -38.36 -25.28 17.33
CA ALA A 729 -38.08 -26.69 17.22
C ALA A 729 -37.92 -27.05 15.73
N HIS A 730 -36.75 -27.52 15.35
CA HIS A 730 -36.64 -28.58 14.37
C HIS A 730 -35.44 -29.46 14.72
N ASP A 731 -35.73 -30.76 14.68
CA ASP A 731 -35.03 -31.88 15.26
C ASP A 731 -33.53 -31.99 14.98
N HIS A 732 -32.82 -32.47 16.00
CA HIS A 732 -31.55 -33.17 15.86
C HIS A 732 -31.75 -34.43 15.03
N ASP A 733 -30.76 -34.79 14.19
CA ASP A 733 -30.15 -36.12 14.22
C ASP A 733 -28.80 -36.10 13.47
N ASP A 734 -27.78 -36.57 14.21
CA ASP A 734 -26.54 -37.26 13.85
C ASP A 734 -25.89 -37.10 12.46
N TYR A 735 -24.62 -36.69 12.43
CA TYR A 735 -23.52 -37.40 11.74
C TYR A 735 -22.16 -36.87 12.22
N ASP A 736 -21.49 -37.66 13.06
CA ASP A 736 -20.04 -37.61 13.25
C ASP A 736 -19.36 -38.53 12.23
N ASP A 737 -18.17 -38.11 11.79
CA ASP A 737 -17.07 -38.91 11.21
C ASP A 737 -17.18 -39.38 9.75
N LEU A 738 -16.62 -38.59 8.81
CA LEU A 738 -15.93 -39.04 7.60
C LEU A 738 -14.87 -38.01 7.15
N GLY A 739 -13.73 -38.51 6.69
CA GLY A 739 -12.48 -37.79 6.44
C GLY A 739 -12.37 -36.97 5.15
N GLU A 740 -11.13 -36.54 4.92
CA GLU A 740 -10.62 -35.73 3.81
C GLU A 740 -11.36 -35.87 2.47
N GLY A 741 -11.88 -34.75 1.97
CA GLY A 741 -12.43 -34.62 0.63
C GLY A 741 -13.24 -33.33 0.48
N ASP A 742 -13.09 -32.67 -0.67
CA ASP A 742 -13.79 -31.45 -1.10
C ASP A 742 -15.21 -31.26 -0.53
N SER A 743 -15.51 -30.07 -0.02
CA SER A 743 -16.90 -29.61 0.17
C SER A 743 -17.01 -28.08 0.10
N ASN A 744 -17.00 -27.56 -1.12
CA ASN A 744 -17.85 -26.43 -1.47
C ASN A 744 -19.25 -26.96 -1.67
N GLU A 745 -20.18 -26.71 -0.74
CA GLU A 745 -21.62 -26.57 -1.04
C GLU A 745 -22.39 -26.31 0.25
N PHE A 746 -22.92 -25.09 0.40
CA PHE A 746 -24.21 -24.84 1.07
C PHE A 746 -24.63 -23.40 0.69
N VAL A 747 -25.26 -23.28 -0.48
CA VAL A 747 -26.06 -22.10 -0.88
C VAL A 747 -27.51 -22.53 -0.70
N GLY A 748 -28.30 -21.75 0.04
CA GLY A 748 -29.70 -22.07 0.34
C GLY A 748 -30.49 -22.45 -0.93
N ASP A 749 -31.08 -23.64 -0.91
CA ASP A 749 -31.59 -24.35 -2.10
C ASP A 749 -32.62 -23.55 -2.93
N PHE A 750 -33.34 -22.61 -2.32
CA PHE A 750 -34.34 -21.79 -3.01
C PHE A 750 -33.73 -20.69 -3.89
N GLU A 751 -32.64 -20.05 -3.45
CA GLU A 751 -31.93 -19.07 -4.28
C GLU A 751 -31.04 -19.76 -5.33
N ARG A 752 -30.56 -20.97 -5.01
CA ARG A 752 -29.79 -21.84 -5.90
C ARG A 752 -30.62 -22.32 -7.09
N GLU A 753 -31.87 -22.76 -6.88
CA GLU A 753 -32.77 -23.15 -7.98
C GLU A 753 -33.15 -21.98 -8.89
N ARG A 754 -33.47 -20.81 -8.32
CA ARG A 754 -33.74 -19.61 -9.11
C ARG A 754 -32.52 -19.16 -9.90
N TYR A 755 -31.33 -19.30 -9.33
CA TYR A 755 -30.05 -19.00 -9.97
C TYR A 755 -29.69 -20.02 -11.07
N PHE A 756 -29.92 -21.32 -10.87
CA PHE A 756 -29.73 -22.34 -11.91
C PHE A 756 -30.74 -22.21 -13.04
N GLN A 757 -31.97 -21.77 -12.78
CA GLN A 757 -32.92 -21.43 -13.84
C GLN A 757 -32.47 -20.22 -14.65
N ILE A 758 -31.91 -19.19 -13.99
CA ILE A 758 -31.33 -18.02 -14.67
C ILE A 758 -30.06 -18.43 -15.44
N LEU A 759 -29.18 -19.26 -14.86
CA LEU A 759 -27.98 -19.77 -15.53
C LEU A 759 -28.32 -20.65 -16.73
N ASN A 760 -29.27 -21.58 -16.63
CA ASN A 760 -29.71 -22.41 -17.78
C ASN A 760 -30.38 -21.56 -18.87
N TYR A 761 -31.11 -20.51 -18.50
CA TYR A 761 -31.65 -19.55 -19.46
C TYR A 761 -30.52 -18.74 -20.14
N LEU A 762 -29.52 -18.32 -19.36
CA LEU A 762 -28.36 -17.58 -19.84
C LEU A 762 -27.40 -18.46 -20.67
N GLU A 763 -27.21 -19.73 -20.36
CA GLU A 763 -26.31 -20.65 -21.09
C GLU A 763 -26.84 -20.88 -22.52
N ASN A 764 -28.17 -21.01 -22.65
CA ASN A 764 -28.84 -21.10 -23.95
C ASN A 764 -28.76 -19.79 -24.77
N ASP A 765 -28.93 -18.62 -24.14
CA ASP A 765 -28.76 -17.32 -24.81
C ASP A 765 -27.28 -17.01 -25.13
N PHE A 766 -26.35 -17.47 -24.28
CA PHE A 766 -24.91 -17.23 -24.39
C PHE A 766 -24.26 -18.11 -25.46
N ASP A 767 -24.68 -19.36 -25.63
CA ASP A 767 -24.25 -20.21 -26.75
C ASP A 767 -24.78 -19.68 -28.08
N MET A 768 -26.00 -19.15 -28.09
CA MET A 768 -26.57 -18.51 -29.27
C MET A 768 -25.79 -17.24 -29.64
N MET A 769 -25.46 -16.38 -28.68
CA MET A 769 -24.65 -15.15 -28.88
C MET A 769 -23.17 -15.44 -29.21
N LYS A 770 -22.52 -16.43 -28.58
CA LYS A 770 -21.15 -16.86 -28.95
C LYS A 770 -21.09 -17.36 -30.38
N SER A 771 -22.12 -18.11 -30.82
CA SER A 771 -22.21 -18.60 -32.20
C SER A 771 -22.33 -17.44 -33.20
N ASP A 772 -23.05 -16.38 -32.85
CA ASP A 772 -23.32 -15.23 -33.71
C ASP A 772 -22.14 -14.24 -33.76
N VAL A 773 -21.45 -14.03 -32.62
CA VAL A 773 -20.22 -13.24 -32.56
C VAL A 773 -19.07 -13.95 -33.28
N ARG A 774 -18.91 -15.28 -33.11
CA ARG A 774 -17.93 -16.06 -33.90
C ARG A 774 -18.25 -16.05 -35.39
N ARG A 775 -19.53 -16.01 -35.79
CA ARG A 775 -19.96 -15.86 -37.19
C ARG A 775 -19.58 -14.49 -37.75
N LYS A 776 -19.86 -13.41 -37.00
CA LYS A 776 -19.55 -12.03 -37.39
C LYS A 776 -18.05 -11.73 -37.42
N MET A 777 -17.27 -12.32 -36.51
CA MET A 777 -15.81 -12.18 -36.52
C MET A 777 -15.14 -13.02 -37.64
N LYS A 778 -15.71 -14.18 -38.02
CA LYS A 778 -15.25 -14.93 -39.21
C LYS A 778 -15.59 -14.23 -40.52
N SER A 779 -16.71 -13.51 -40.61
CA SER A 779 -17.05 -12.70 -41.79
C SER A 779 -16.22 -11.41 -41.93
N MET A 780 -15.62 -10.91 -40.85
CA MET A 780 -14.69 -9.76 -40.90
C MET A 780 -13.26 -10.12 -41.29
N LYS A 781 -12.91 -11.41 -41.45
CA LYS A 781 -11.58 -11.85 -41.94
C LYS A 781 -11.45 -11.87 -43.47
N TRP A 782 -12.46 -11.42 -44.20
CA TRP A 782 -12.42 -11.18 -45.64
C TRP A 782 -12.83 -9.74 -45.93
N PHE A 783 -11.97 -8.78 -45.59
CA PHE A 783 -11.79 -7.49 -46.29
C PHE A 783 -10.51 -6.82 -45.79
#